data_AF-A0AAV7KBS0-F1
#
_entry.id   AF-A0AAV7KBS0-F1
#
_cell.length_a   1.000
_cell.length_b   1.000
_cell.length_c   1.000
_cell.angle_alpha   90.00
_cell.angle_beta   90.00
_cell.angle_gamma   90.00
#
_symmetry.space_group_name_H-M   'P 1'
#
loop_
_entity.id
_entity.type
_entity.pdbx_description
1 polymer ?
#
loop_
_entity_poly.entity_id
_entity_poly.type
_entity_poly.pdbx_seq_one_letter_code
_entity_poly.pdbx_strand_id
1 'polypeptide(L)'
;MARRILDTSHPSKEQSKKVSVVAGPKSIIEGEVDFSNKSIPDKHIWFEAHKSDKLNILPSYYHHTSFLTHEGVPRRIKCVACNICIPEHSKSHLTLGCKPTFRIYPQKLSEVETEHHFVEKLGVDFSCHKCQKKFPKNKAVPVCSWCHQVYHIDCLSTDVREASCKLGPHSRLILPSSWVVKLEKTPLSMSLSLPVSRAKQTHKQLGHVSSCSNDKSTPLSLDPGPQSQANFSIIPQVLGASNVYPLLVFVHPKSGGGQGLTILKEFMWLLNPRQVFDLTKVKPDYALQLFQGTNVRVLCCGGDGTAGWVMSAMETLQLIRKPPIAMLPLGTGNDLSRVSGWGASYSDDEPLTQILFQIEAASVRALDRWNVEVTPNTTDVPRDASANDDVPIQVMSNYFSMGMDAHAALEFHQFRERNRDKSQSRLKNKFIYLKTGSIDFLKRTYLSMCDHIELVCDGTDYTTHIRNNNYAALVFLNISSYGAGTDPWGTPNLKKSTFVLQNQHDGMLEVIGLKQSQISLLFVGGHGDRIVQAREIRITSTVTLPIQVDGEPCLLNPSSIFISFKCSANLLINSIQKKDKDRFQEIRSKEICPLMLVLNVVTFEDYNDYNMDITQLRKTAVHQGYIDCNLPDNLASLRDQVQRILQSHLTPAPSQWCYLNVSSGERNTFIRIHPDQEELVKVQDLPSDAVYVLKLECMRSASGTLSLISGIDIEPAPEHQQVTSSDSRESPLVIRVSNRAGNTVNSIDNKDNKIQSITKDEVKSSEEKNKSELSQLNKGELEELLFNACSEGNLEKVQEIHTFDVNLYCVDTLNRTPLHITSSKGHRQVAQYLIDNYPLIAIDIQDNILKETALHIAASMGNRSICKMLIKAHSSLILHDSKDRTPYQRSKLSSDFSLETYLWKHEQHQRNKLEFSI
;
A
#
# COMPACT_ATOMS: atom_id res chain seq x y z
N MET A 1 77.60 -30.18 -24.41
CA MET A 1 78.04 -31.32 -23.58
C MET A 1 76.97 -32.41 -23.61
N ALA A 2 77.05 -33.45 -22.75
CA ALA A 2 76.12 -34.59 -22.62
C ALA A 2 74.65 -34.31 -23.00
N ARG A 3 74.02 -35.01 -23.97
CA ARG A 3 73.55 -36.44 -24.00
C ARG A 3 72.39 -36.70 -23.02
N ARG A 4 71.25 -37.33 -23.38
CA ARG A 4 70.67 -37.88 -24.65
C ARG A 4 69.12 -37.74 -24.57
N ILE A 5 68.35 -37.41 -25.62
CA ILE A 5 67.75 -38.21 -26.73
C ILE A 5 66.88 -39.43 -26.31
N LEU A 6 65.69 -39.57 -26.94
CA LEU A 6 64.70 -40.68 -26.98
C LEU A 6 63.68 -40.80 -25.83
N ASP A 7 62.50 -41.43 -25.98
CA ASP A 7 61.47 -41.38 -27.06
C ASP A 7 60.13 -41.99 -26.55
N THR A 8 59.12 -42.03 -27.42
CA THR A 8 57.73 -42.51 -27.28
C THR A 8 57.51 -43.98 -26.89
N SER A 9 56.39 -44.26 -26.18
CA SER A 9 55.53 -45.45 -26.36
C SER A 9 54.23 -45.43 -25.53
N HIS A 10 53.17 -46.06 -26.04
CA HIS A 10 51.84 -46.30 -25.44
C HIS A 10 51.59 -47.83 -25.37
N PRO A 11 50.68 -48.36 -24.51
CA PRO A 11 49.34 -48.70 -25.01
C PRO A 11 48.17 -48.69 -23.98
N SER A 12 46.94 -48.85 -24.52
CA SER A 12 45.68 -49.40 -23.94
C SER A 12 45.43 -49.34 -22.42
N LYS A 13 44.40 -48.61 -21.94
CA LYS A 13 42.95 -48.96 -21.95
C LYS A 13 42.56 -50.22 -21.14
N GLU A 14 41.97 -49.99 -19.95
CA GLU A 14 40.84 -50.78 -19.45
C GLU A 14 39.63 -49.85 -19.21
N GLN A 15 38.41 -50.39 -19.29
CA GLN A 15 37.17 -49.61 -19.19
C GLN A 15 36.48 -49.79 -17.83
N SER A 16 36.78 -48.92 -16.86
CA SER A 16 35.90 -48.74 -15.70
C SER A 16 34.66 -47.93 -16.13
N LYS A 17 33.47 -48.46 -15.83
CA LYS A 17 32.19 -47.91 -16.32
C LYS A 17 31.93 -46.53 -15.70
N LYS A 18 31.79 -45.49 -16.53
CA LYS A 18 31.12 -44.24 -16.12
C LYS A 18 29.68 -44.57 -15.74
N VAL A 19 29.38 -44.61 -14.45
CA VAL A 19 28.00 -44.47 -13.98
C VAL A 19 27.56 -43.06 -14.33
N SER A 20 26.68 -42.96 -15.32
CA SER A 20 25.98 -41.72 -15.64
C SER A 20 25.05 -41.38 -14.47
N VAL A 21 25.51 -40.54 -13.55
CA VAL A 21 24.62 -39.90 -12.57
C VAL A 21 23.67 -39.03 -13.39
N VAL A 22 22.46 -39.55 -13.62
CA VAL A 22 21.38 -38.80 -14.27
C VAL A 22 21.11 -37.58 -13.40
N ALA A 23 21.31 -36.38 -13.95
CA ALA A 23 21.01 -35.15 -13.25
C ALA A 23 19.50 -35.10 -13.00
N GLY A 24 19.10 -35.34 -11.74
CA GLY A 24 17.70 -35.22 -11.33
C GLY A 24 17.16 -33.81 -11.61
N PRO A 25 15.83 -33.65 -11.70
CA PRO A 25 15.22 -32.35 -11.95
C PRO A 25 15.73 -31.34 -10.92
N LYS A 26 16.19 -30.17 -11.38
CA LYS A 26 16.69 -29.11 -10.50
C LYS A 26 15.60 -28.76 -9.49
N SER A 27 15.91 -28.97 -8.21
CA SER A 27 15.06 -28.58 -7.09
C SER A 27 14.70 -27.10 -7.20
N ILE A 28 13.41 -26.80 -7.13
CA ILE A 28 12.92 -25.43 -7.18
C ILE A 28 13.34 -24.73 -5.89
N ILE A 29 14.23 -23.75 -6.02
CA ILE A 29 14.65 -22.88 -4.92
C ILE A 29 13.46 -21.97 -4.58
N GLU A 30 12.87 -22.16 -3.40
CA GLU A 30 11.79 -21.33 -2.86
C GLU A 30 12.30 -19.96 -2.36
N GLY A 31 12.98 -19.22 -3.24
CA GLY A 31 13.60 -17.93 -2.97
C GLY A 31 12.61 -16.76 -3.05
N GLU A 32 11.40 -16.95 -2.54
CA GLU A 32 10.26 -16.03 -2.68
C GLU A 32 9.40 -15.97 -1.41
N VAL A 33 8.85 -14.79 -1.15
CA VAL A 33 7.89 -14.54 -0.06
C VAL A 33 6.49 -14.87 -0.57
N ASP A 34 5.84 -15.86 0.04
CA ASP A 34 4.50 -16.30 -0.38
C ASP A 34 3.40 -15.34 0.12
N PHE A 35 2.69 -14.68 -0.81
CA PHE A 35 1.51 -13.83 -0.54
C PHE A 35 0.18 -14.50 -0.95
N SER A 36 0.19 -15.78 -1.28
CA SER A 36 -1.01 -16.56 -1.63
C SER A 36 -1.79 -17.02 -0.40
N ASN A 37 -2.99 -17.56 -0.62
CA ASN A 37 -3.79 -18.21 0.43
C ASN A 37 -3.11 -19.46 1.03
N LYS A 38 -2.07 -20.03 0.39
CA LYS A 38 -1.31 -21.20 0.87
C LYS A 38 -0.11 -20.84 1.75
N SER A 39 0.14 -19.55 1.96
CA SER A 39 1.21 -19.05 2.82
C SER A 39 1.07 -19.52 4.28
N ILE A 40 2.22 -19.83 4.89
CA ILE A 40 2.38 -20.33 6.27
C ILE A 40 3.29 -19.35 7.05
N PRO A 41 2.95 -18.92 8.28
CA PRO A 41 3.65 -17.87 9.04
C PRO A 41 5.17 -18.01 9.12
N ASP A 42 5.62 -19.20 9.46
CA ASP A 42 7.00 -19.59 9.80
C ASP A 42 7.67 -20.40 8.67
N LYS A 43 7.19 -20.29 7.42
CA LYS A 43 7.84 -20.96 6.29
C LYS A 43 9.24 -20.37 6.03
N HIS A 44 10.25 -21.24 5.98
CA HIS A 44 11.61 -20.87 5.59
C HIS A 44 11.71 -20.48 4.10
N ILE A 45 12.41 -19.38 3.82
CA ILE A 45 12.65 -18.85 2.47
C ILE A 45 14.04 -19.29 2.02
N TRP A 46 14.11 -20.37 1.24
CA TRP A 46 15.37 -21.05 0.92
C TRP A 46 16.06 -20.47 -0.31
N PHE A 47 17.36 -20.22 -0.19
CA PHE A 47 18.25 -19.95 -1.32
C PHE A 47 19.44 -20.91 -1.31
N GLU A 48 20.10 -21.08 -2.46
CA GLU A 48 21.41 -21.75 -2.51
C GLU A 48 22.44 -20.97 -1.69
N ALA A 49 23.14 -21.67 -0.81
CA ALA A 49 24.10 -21.10 0.14
C ALA A 49 25.44 -20.78 -0.55
N HIS A 50 26.16 -19.77 -0.06
CA HIS A 50 27.48 -19.44 -0.58
C HIS A 50 28.53 -20.46 -0.10
N LYS A 51 29.66 -20.58 -0.82
CA LYS A 51 30.75 -21.51 -0.46
C LYS A 51 31.36 -21.24 0.92
N SER A 52 31.22 -20.01 1.43
CA SER A 52 31.65 -19.61 2.78
C SER A 52 30.62 -19.90 3.88
N ASP A 53 29.36 -20.18 3.53
CA ASP A 53 28.31 -20.48 4.51
C ASP A 53 28.57 -21.85 5.14
N LYS A 54 28.85 -21.83 6.44
CA LYS A 54 28.98 -23.02 7.30
C LYS A 54 27.60 -23.46 7.77
N LEU A 55 27.45 -24.75 8.07
CA LEU A 55 26.27 -25.26 8.76
C LEU A 55 26.21 -24.64 10.16
N ASN A 56 25.03 -24.17 10.57
CA ASN A 56 24.84 -23.37 11.79
C ASN A 56 23.48 -23.65 12.44
N ILE A 57 23.28 -24.89 12.88
CA ILE A 57 22.02 -25.34 13.47
C ILE A 57 22.30 -26.32 14.61
N LEU A 58 21.57 -26.17 15.73
CA LEU A 58 21.76 -27.03 16.91
C LEU A 58 21.46 -28.50 16.54
N PRO A 59 22.30 -29.47 16.98
CA PRO A 59 22.05 -30.89 16.75
C PRO A 59 20.69 -31.38 17.27
N SER A 60 20.11 -30.70 18.27
CA SER A 60 18.80 -31.00 18.85
C SER A 60 17.61 -30.82 17.91
N TYR A 61 17.78 -30.16 16.76
CA TYR A 61 16.70 -29.98 15.77
C TYR A 61 16.64 -31.10 14.71
N TYR A 62 17.52 -32.10 14.80
CA TYR A 62 17.51 -33.31 13.97
C TYR A 62 17.09 -34.55 14.78
N HIS A 63 16.21 -35.37 14.21
CA HIS A 63 15.87 -36.68 14.80
C HIS A 63 17.05 -37.67 14.80
N HIS A 64 18.01 -37.54 13.88
CA HIS A 64 19.26 -38.31 13.87
C HIS A 64 20.43 -37.45 13.36
N THR A 65 21.58 -37.56 14.01
CA THR A 65 22.79 -36.76 13.72
C THR A 65 23.61 -37.27 12.51
N SER A 66 23.35 -38.49 12.04
CA SER A 66 24.07 -39.13 10.93
C SER A 66 23.98 -38.39 9.60
N PHE A 67 22.90 -37.63 9.36
CA PHE A 67 22.67 -36.92 8.09
C PHE A 67 23.58 -35.70 7.87
N LEU A 68 24.40 -35.32 8.86
CA LEU A 68 25.38 -34.25 8.78
C LEU A 68 26.76 -34.71 8.28
N THR A 69 27.01 -36.02 8.25
CA THR A 69 28.34 -36.60 7.98
C THR A 69 28.32 -37.55 6.78
N HIS A 70 28.33 -36.97 5.57
CA HIS A 70 28.71 -37.69 4.35
C HIS A 70 29.78 -36.89 3.60
N GLU A 71 30.89 -37.55 3.28
CA GLU A 71 31.94 -37.00 2.42
C GLU A 71 31.47 -37.01 0.95
N GLY A 72 31.91 -36.01 0.17
CA GLY A 72 31.30 -35.67 -1.12
C GLY A 72 30.21 -34.63 -0.95
N VAL A 73 30.60 -33.35 -1.00
CA VAL A 73 29.81 -32.20 -0.54
C VAL A 73 28.38 -32.16 -1.12
N PRO A 74 27.33 -32.42 -0.31
CA PRO A 74 25.96 -32.20 -0.75
C PRO A 74 25.71 -30.69 -0.90
N ARG A 75 24.82 -30.34 -1.83
CA ARG A 75 24.39 -28.96 -2.06
C ARG A 75 23.79 -28.38 -0.76
N ARG A 76 24.12 -27.13 -0.45
CA ARG A 76 23.69 -26.45 0.77
C ARG A 76 22.64 -25.39 0.46
N ILE A 77 21.64 -25.29 1.33
CA ILE A 77 20.60 -24.26 1.27
C ILE A 77 20.62 -23.43 2.55
N LYS A 78 20.34 -22.14 2.41
CA LYS A 78 20.32 -21.16 3.48
C LYS A 78 18.99 -20.43 3.47
N CYS A 79 18.31 -20.41 4.62
CA CYS A 79 17.08 -19.64 4.79
C CYS A 79 17.46 -18.17 4.98
N VAL A 80 16.97 -17.26 4.13
CA VAL A 80 17.38 -15.85 4.21
C VAL A 80 16.67 -15.07 5.31
N ALA A 81 15.52 -15.53 5.77
CA ALA A 81 14.78 -14.90 6.86
C ALA A 81 15.46 -15.10 8.24
N CYS A 82 16.02 -16.29 8.50
CA CYS A 82 16.64 -16.66 9.78
C CYS A 82 18.13 -17.06 9.70
N ASN A 83 18.76 -17.02 8.53
CA ASN A 83 20.16 -17.38 8.30
C ASN A 83 20.58 -18.82 8.71
N ILE A 84 19.64 -19.75 8.90
CA ILE A 84 19.93 -21.19 9.05
C ILE A 84 20.46 -21.76 7.72
N CYS A 85 21.62 -22.42 7.76
CA CYS A 85 22.24 -23.13 6.64
C CYS A 85 22.28 -24.65 6.93
N ILE A 86 21.72 -25.45 6.01
CA ILE A 86 21.62 -26.92 6.10
C ILE A 86 22.00 -27.59 4.76
N PRO A 87 22.33 -28.90 4.77
CA PRO A 87 22.33 -29.70 3.54
C PRO A 87 20.94 -29.73 2.90
N GLU A 88 20.86 -29.73 1.57
CA GLU A 88 19.58 -29.68 0.84
C GLU A 88 18.70 -30.92 1.11
N HIS A 89 19.30 -32.11 1.25
CA HIS A 89 18.59 -33.35 1.61
C HIS A 89 18.01 -33.33 3.02
N SER A 90 18.53 -32.48 3.91
CA SER A 90 18.07 -32.37 5.30
C SER A 90 16.79 -31.54 5.44
N LYS A 91 16.32 -30.85 4.38
CA LYS A 91 15.18 -29.94 4.41
C LYS A 91 13.89 -30.57 4.94
N SER A 92 13.63 -31.83 4.61
CA SER A 92 12.44 -32.60 5.07
C SER A 92 12.51 -33.06 6.52
N HIS A 93 13.65 -32.90 7.19
CA HIS A 93 13.90 -33.37 8.56
C HIS A 93 14.14 -32.21 9.55
N LEU A 94 13.96 -30.96 9.10
CA LEU A 94 14.06 -29.78 9.93
C LEU A 94 12.77 -29.58 10.74
N THR A 95 12.87 -29.76 12.06
CA THR A 95 11.75 -29.59 13.01
C THR A 95 11.50 -28.13 13.43
N LEU A 96 12.51 -27.26 13.32
CA LEU A 96 12.44 -25.85 13.70
C LEU A 96 11.82 -25.02 12.57
N GLY A 97 10.64 -24.43 12.82
CA GLY A 97 10.03 -23.39 11.97
C GLY A 97 10.88 -22.12 11.85
N CYS A 98 10.57 -21.23 10.92
CA CYS A 98 11.30 -19.97 10.72
C CYS A 98 10.85 -18.87 11.70
N LYS A 99 11.39 -17.65 11.56
CA LYS A 99 10.85 -16.48 12.27
C LYS A 99 9.47 -16.14 11.67
N PRO A 100 8.36 -16.12 12.45
CA PRO A 100 7.02 -15.91 11.88
C PRO A 100 6.89 -14.53 11.23
N THR A 101 6.51 -14.47 9.95
CA THR A 101 6.49 -13.23 9.16
C THR A 101 5.15 -12.50 9.15
N PHE A 102 4.08 -13.18 9.56
CA PHE A 102 2.69 -12.69 9.63
C PHE A 102 1.88 -13.55 10.60
N ARG A 103 0.60 -13.21 10.82
CA ARG A 103 -0.35 -13.96 11.65
C ARG A 103 -1.64 -14.33 10.93
N ILE A 104 -2.30 -15.37 11.42
CA ILE A 104 -3.59 -15.82 10.91
C ILE A 104 -4.70 -15.33 11.86
N TYR A 105 -5.69 -14.63 11.32
CA TYR A 105 -6.86 -14.20 12.10
C TYR A 105 -7.88 -15.35 12.20
N PRO A 106 -8.55 -15.59 13.35
CA PRO A 106 -8.57 -14.82 14.60
C PRO A 106 -7.79 -15.47 15.76
N GLN A 107 -6.47 -15.30 15.80
CA GLN A 107 -5.67 -15.59 17.02
C GLN A 107 -5.87 -14.52 18.12
N LYS A 108 -5.49 -14.82 19.37
CA LYS A 108 -5.82 -13.95 20.52
C LYS A 108 -5.02 -12.65 20.52
N LEU A 109 -5.67 -11.54 20.85
CA LEU A 109 -5.04 -10.25 21.14
C LEU A 109 -4.01 -10.30 22.31
N SER A 110 -4.04 -11.33 23.16
CA SER A 110 -3.00 -11.54 24.19
C SER A 110 -1.64 -11.96 23.63
N GLU A 111 -1.56 -12.41 22.38
CA GLU A 111 -0.33 -12.92 21.75
C GLU A 111 0.46 -11.80 21.05
N VAL A 112 0.06 -10.53 21.16
CA VAL A 112 0.46 -9.38 20.29
C VAL A 112 1.96 -9.14 20.13
N GLU A 113 2.80 -9.54 21.07
CA GLU A 113 4.24 -9.26 21.01
C GLU A 113 5.00 -10.17 20.02
N THR A 114 6.20 -9.77 19.58
CA THR A 114 7.06 -10.61 18.73
C THR A 114 8.01 -11.43 19.60
N GLU A 115 8.07 -12.75 19.41
CA GLU A 115 8.96 -13.66 20.16
C GLU A 115 10.40 -13.65 19.65
N HIS A 116 11.36 -14.06 20.49
CA HIS A 116 12.76 -14.22 20.09
C HIS A 116 13.00 -15.54 19.34
N HIS A 117 13.14 -15.49 18.00
CA HIS A 117 13.61 -16.63 17.22
C HIS A 117 15.15 -16.72 17.23
N PHE A 118 15.71 -17.65 18.00
CA PHE A 118 17.16 -17.86 18.14
C PHE A 118 17.72 -18.93 17.19
N VAL A 119 18.85 -18.62 16.54
CA VAL A 119 19.64 -19.50 15.67
C VAL A 119 21.10 -19.51 16.09
N GLU A 120 21.88 -20.51 15.68
CA GLU A 120 23.34 -20.47 15.91
C GLU A 120 24.07 -19.66 14.84
N LYS A 121 25.17 -19.02 15.22
CA LYS A 121 26.14 -18.42 14.30
C LYS A 121 27.57 -18.69 14.75
N LEU A 122 28.43 -19.08 13.81
CA LEU A 122 29.87 -19.25 14.04
C LEU A 122 30.61 -17.94 13.75
N GLY A 123 31.59 -17.59 14.61
CA GLY A 123 32.49 -16.45 14.36
C GLY A 123 31.77 -15.10 14.43
N VAL A 124 31.37 -14.70 15.64
CA VAL A 124 30.67 -13.44 15.91
C VAL A 124 31.59 -12.50 16.68
N ASP A 125 31.91 -11.34 16.10
CA ASP A 125 32.85 -10.36 16.69
C ASP A 125 32.24 -9.43 17.76
N PHE A 126 30.93 -9.51 17.98
CA PHE A 126 30.19 -8.74 19.00
C PHE A 126 30.40 -9.27 20.43
N SER A 127 30.00 -8.50 21.43
CA SER A 127 29.91 -8.94 22.83
C SER A 127 28.56 -9.61 23.14
N CYS A 128 28.53 -10.48 24.15
CA CYS A 128 27.28 -11.04 24.69
C CYS A 128 26.43 -9.94 25.32
N HIS A 129 25.15 -9.82 24.91
CA HIS A 129 24.26 -8.75 25.37
C HIS A 129 24.08 -8.73 26.91
N LYS A 130 23.99 -9.90 27.55
CA LYS A 130 23.76 -10.03 29.01
C LYS A 130 25.00 -9.76 29.87
N CYS A 131 26.20 -10.13 29.42
CA CYS A 131 27.42 -10.11 30.25
C CYS A 131 28.60 -9.32 29.66
N GLN A 132 28.44 -8.73 28.48
CA GLN A 132 29.38 -7.88 27.73
C GLN A 132 30.78 -8.48 27.42
N LYS A 133 31.02 -9.74 27.78
CA LYS A 133 32.23 -10.49 27.40
C LYS A 133 32.18 -10.88 25.91
N LYS A 134 33.34 -10.88 25.25
CA LYS A 134 33.51 -11.34 23.85
C LYS A 134 33.51 -12.86 23.77
N PHE A 135 33.09 -13.39 22.62
CA PHE A 135 33.05 -14.82 22.37
C PHE A 135 34.42 -15.41 21.99
N PRO A 136 34.70 -16.68 22.33
CA PRO A 136 35.85 -17.39 21.80
C PRO A 136 35.74 -17.58 20.28
N LYS A 137 36.82 -17.29 19.54
CA LYS A 137 36.89 -17.54 18.09
C LYS A 137 36.56 -19.00 17.79
N ASN A 138 35.79 -19.23 16.73
CA ASN A 138 35.28 -20.53 16.27
C ASN A 138 34.23 -21.26 17.15
N LYS A 139 33.73 -20.69 18.26
CA LYS A 139 32.51 -21.22 18.89
C LYS A 139 31.25 -20.78 18.14
N ALA A 140 30.22 -21.63 18.16
CA ALA A 140 28.86 -21.27 17.79
C ALA A 140 28.19 -20.53 18.97
N VAL A 141 27.36 -19.54 18.66
CA VAL A 141 26.66 -18.73 19.67
C VAL A 141 25.19 -18.51 19.26
N PRO A 142 24.23 -18.50 20.19
CA PRO A 142 22.85 -18.13 19.90
C PRO A 142 22.72 -16.63 19.53
N VAL A 143 22.03 -16.38 18.42
CA VAL A 143 21.74 -15.06 17.83
C VAL A 143 20.23 -14.99 17.55
N CYS A 144 19.57 -13.90 17.96
CA CYS A 144 18.16 -13.69 17.59
C CYS A 144 18.05 -13.13 16.15
N SER A 145 17.17 -13.69 15.32
CA SER A 145 16.94 -13.26 13.93
C SER A 145 16.04 -12.03 13.76
N TRP A 146 15.62 -11.43 14.88
CA TRP A 146 14.89 -10.16 14.93
C TRP A 146 15.79 -9.04 15.46
N CYS A 147 16.16 -9.07 16.74
CA CYS A 147 16.93 -8.00 17.36
C CYS A 147 18.46 -8.09 17.14
N HIS A 148 18.95 -9.17 16.51
CA HIS A 148 20.37 -9.47 16.30
C HIS A 148 21.25 -9.49 17.56
N GLN A 149 20.64 -9.48 18.76
CA GLN A 149 21.34 -9.70 20.02
C GLN A 149 21.91 -11.11 20.06
N VAL A 150 23.09 -11.21 20.68
CA VAL A 150 23.89 -12.43 20.75
C VAL A 150 24.20 -12.76 22.20
N TYR A 151 24.16 -14.04 22.56
CA TYR A 151 24.29 -14.49 23.94
C TYR A 151 25.33 -15.63 24.03
N HIS A 152 25.96 -15.79 25.20
CA HIS A 152 26.55 -17.09 25.53
C HIS A 152 25.41 -18.08 25.81
N ILE A 153 25.65 -19.37 25.59
CA ILE A 153 24.68 -20.43 25.91
C ILE A 153 24.22 -20.31 27.37
N ASP A 154 25.18 -20.16 28.30
CA ASP A 154 24.94 -20.01 29.74
C ASP A 154 24.32 -18.65 30.13
N CYS A 155 24.26 -17.69 29.21
CA CYS A 155 23.61 -16.39 29.41
C CYS A 155 22.16 -16.37 28.91
N LEU A 156 21.76 -17.35 28.07
CA LEU A 156 20.42 -17.45 27.51
C LEU A 156 19.49 -18.22 28.47
N SER A 157 19.14 -17.58 29.58
CA SER A 157 18.17 -18.12 30.55
C SER A 157 16.76 -18.21 29.96
N THR A 158 15.91 -19.04 30.56
CA THR A 158 14.52 -19.30 30.14
C THR A 158 13.73 -18.00 29.97
N ASP A 159 13.80 -17.10 30.96
CA ASP A 159 13.24 -15.75 30.93
C ASP A 159 13.70 -14.89 29.73
N VAL A 160 14.91 -15.08 29.20
CA VAL A 160 15.38 -14.36 27.98
C VAL A 160 14.84 -15.00 26.69
N ARG A 161 14.38 -16.25 26.75
CA ARG A 161 13.74 -16.96 25.64
C ARG A 161 12.23 -16.73 25.59
N GLU A 162 11.60 -16.57 26.76
CA GLU A 162 10.17 -16.35 26.92
C GLU A 162 9.78 -14.86 26.92
N ALA A 163 10.73 -13.95 27.16
CA ALA A 163 10.53 -12.52 26.96
C ALA A 163 10.24 -12.16 25.49
N SER A 164 9.55 -11.04 25.30
CA SER A 164 9.25 -10.50 23.98
C SER A 164 10.40 -9.71 23.37
N CYS A 165 10.68 -10.03 22.10
CA CYS A 165 11.70 -9.40 21.29
C CYS A 165 11.31 -7.98 20.86
N LYS A 166 11.95 -6.97 21.47
CA LYS A 166 11.74 -5.56 21.13
C LYS A 166 12.44 -5.13 19.81
N LEU A 167 12.58 -6.05 18.85
CA LEU A 167 13.12 -5.90 17.49
C LEU A 167 14.54 -5.28 17.34
N GLY A 168 15.21 -4.89 18.42
CA GLY A 168 16.61 -4.43 18.41
C GLY A 168 16.77 -2.96 18.00
N PRO A 169 17.97 -2.54 17.51
CA PRO A 169 18.29 -1.12 17.34
C PRO A 169 17.48 -0.45 16.22
N HIS A 170 17.02 -1.21 15.22
CA HIS A 170 16.24 -0.73 14.08
C HIS A 170 14.73 -1.01 14.23
N SER A 171 14.24 -1.19 15.45
CA SER A 171 12.83 -1.55 15.74
C SER A 171 11.81 -0.61 15.08
N ARG A 172 12.13 0.68 14.93
CA ARG A 172 11.31 1.66 14.20
C ARG A 172 11.12 1.32 12.72
N LEU A 173 12.09 0.68 12.08
CA LEU A 173 12.08 0.34 10.65
C LEU A 173 11.57 -1.07 10.35
N ILE A 174 11.51 -1.97 11.35
CA ILE A 174 11.15 -3.38 11.15
C ILE A 174 9.64 -3.56 11.33
N LEU A 175 8.91 -3.85 10.24
CA LEU A 175 7.51 -4.29 10.29
C LEU A 175 7.30 -5.48 11.26
N PRO A 176 6.57 -5.31 12.39
CA PRO A 176 6.30 -6.40 13.33
C PRO A 176 5.44 -7.49 12.69
N SER A 177 5.65 -8.75 13.06
CA SER A 177 4.84 -9.85 12.53
C SER A 177 3.38 -9.81 13.01
N SER A 178 3.11 -9.11 14.12
CA SER A 178 1.78 -8.85 14.65
C SER A 178 0.99 -7.76 13.92
N TRP A 179 1.64 -6.95 13.07
CA TRP A 179 0.96 -5.99 12.21
C TRP A 179 0.49 -6.61 10.89
N VAL A 180 1.11 -7.70 10.44
CA VAL A 180 0.78 -8.35 9.16
C VAL A 180 -0.25 -9.46 9.40
N VAL A 181 -1.49 -9.21 9.03
CA VAL A 181 -2.60 -10.14 9.19
C VAL A 181 -2.96 -10.78 7.86
N LYS A 182 -3.04 -12.10 7.83
CA LYS A 182 -3.68 -12.88 6.75
C LYS A 182 -5.12 -13.17 7.19
N LEU A 183 -6.09 -12.66 6.44
CA LEU A 183 -7.49 -13.03 6.60
C LEU A 183 -7.71 -14.38 5.90
N GLU A 184 -8.19 -15.39 6.62
CA GLU A 184 -8.61 -16.63 6.00
C GLU A 184 -9.98 -16.46 5.33
N LYS A 185 -10.13 -16.97 4.10
CA LYS A 185 -11.42 -17.02 3.43
C LYS A 185 -12.27 -18.11 4.05
N THR A 186 -13.32 -17.72 4.78
CA THR A 186 -14.45 -18.62 5.03
C THR A 186 -15.01 -19.12 3.69
N PRO A 187 -15.48 -20.37 3.56
CA PRO A 187 -15.82 -20.97 2.26
C PRO A 187 -16.99 -20.33 1.48
N LEU A 188 -17.55 -19.21 1.94
CA LEU A 188 -18.68 -18.50 1.33
C LEU A 188 -18.31 -17.11 0.77
N SER A 189 -17.08 -16.62 0.95
CA SER A 189 -16.68 -15.28 0.48
C SER A 189 -16.45 -15.21 -1.03
N MET A 190 -17.52 -15.18 -1.83
CA MET A 190 -17.44 -14.74 -3.23
C MET A 190 -17.35 -13.21 -3.33
N SER A 191 -16.53 -12.74 -4.27
CA SER A 191 -16.50 -11.36 -4.81
C SER A 191 -16.70 -10.19 -3.83
N LEU A 192 -15.67 -9.88 -3.03
CA LEU A 192 -15.29 -8.47 -2.81
C LEU A 192 -14.18 -8.10 -3.80
N SER A 193 -14.57 -7.99 -5.07
CA SER A 193 -13.73 -7.55 -6.18
C SER A 193 -14.50 -6.49 -6.95
N LEU A 194 -14.08 -5.24 -6.82
CA LEU A 194 -14.70 -4.08 -7.48
C LEU A 194 -14.86 -4.33 -8.99
N PRO A 195 -16.09 -4.25 -9.55
CA PRO A 195 -16.28 -4.34 -10.99
C PRO A 195 -15.75 -3.08 -11.68
N VAL A 196 -14.52 -3.12 -12.21
CA VAL A 196 -14.05 -2.08 -13.13
C VAL A 196 -14.90 -2.17 -14.39
N SER A 197 -15.80 -1.21 -14.61
CA SER A 197 -16.70 -1.19 -15.75
C SER A 197 -15.89 -1.05 -17.05
N ARG A 198 -15.89 -2.10 -17.87
CA ARG A 198 -15.34 -2.04 -19.24
C ARG A 198 -16.22 -1.13 -20.08
N ALA A 199 -15.82 0.13 -20.21
CA ALA A 199 -16.41 1.09 -21.14
C ALA A 199 -16.36 0.54 -22.58
N LYS A 200 -17.51 0.07 -23.08
CA LYS A 200 -17.67 -0.40 -24.47
C LYS A 200 -17.82 0.81 -25.40
N GLN A 201 -16.71 1.40 -25.84
CA GLN A 201 -16.77 2.25 -27.03
C GLN A 201 -16.92 1.38 -28.28
N THR A 202 -18.05 1.52 -28.96
CA THR A 202 -18.37 0.80 -30.19
C THR A 202 -17.89 1.57 -31.41
N HIS A 203 -16.82 1.09 -32.06
CA HIS A 203 -16.51 1.46 -33.45
C HIS A 203 -16.54 0.21 -34.35
N LYS A 204 -17.08 0.40 -35.56
CA LYS A 204 -17.34 -0.70 -36.51
C LYS A 204 -16.04 -1.23 -37.14
N GLN A 205 -16.06 -2.52 -37.47
CA GLN A 205 -15.06 -3.14 -38.34
C GLN A 205 -15.15 -2.63 -39.78
N LEU A 206 -14.01 -2.64 -40.48
CA LEU A 206 -13.76 -3.05 -41.89
C LEU A 206 -12.56 -2.25 -42.43
N GLY A 207 -11.48 -2.85 -42.96
CA GLY A 207 -11.17 -4.28 -43.04
C GLY A 207 -9.84 -4.57 -43.76
N HIS A 208 -9.55 -5.86 -43.93
CA HIS A 208 -8.46 -6.45 -44.74
C HIS A 208 -6.99 -6.16 -44.37
N VAL A 209 -6.38 -7.11 -43.65
CA VAL A 209 -4.93 -7.36 -43.66
C VAL A 209 -4.58 -8.24 -44.88
N SER A 210 -3.38 -8.09 -45.44
CA SER A 210 -2.76 -9.05 -46.37
C SER A 210 -1.46 -9.58 -45.78
N SER A 211 -1.25 -10.90 -45.78
CA SER A 211 -0.30 -11.59 -44.90
C SER A 211 0.82 -12.35 -45.61
N CYS A 212 2.05 -12.24 -45.10
CA CYS A 212 3.06 -13.31 -45.03
C CYS A 212 4.10 -12.96 -43.93
N SER A 213 4.45 -13.76 -42.92
CA SER A 213 4.80 -15.21 -42.81
C SER A 213 6.13 -15.55 -43.51
N ASN A 214 7.12 -16.25 -42.95
CA ASN A 214 7.36 -17.01 -41.68
C ASN A 214 8.91 -17.16 -41.53
N ASP A 215 9.61 -17.86 -40.61
CA ASP A 215 9.40 -18.80 -39.48
C ASP A 215 10.76 -18.88 -38.69
N LYS A 216 10.97 -19.43 -37.47
CA LYS A 216 10.14 -19.82 -36.32
C LYS A 216 11.07 -20.06 -35.09
N SER A 217 10.82 -19.44 -33.93
CA SER A 217 11.28 -19.95 -32.61
C SER A 217 10.48 -19.33 -31.47
N THR A 218 10.14 -20.12 -30.44
CA THR A 218 9.07 -19.79 -29.49
C THR A 218 9.57 -19.08 -28.22
N PRO A 219 9.04 -17.88 -27.87
CA PRO A 219 9.08 -17.41 -26.50
C PRO A 219 8.07 -18.21 -25.66
N LEU A 220 8.49 -18.73 -24.51
CA LEU A 220 7.58 -19.35 -23.55
C LEU A 220 6.74 -18.27 -22.87
N SER A 221 5.48 -18.14 -23.29
CA SER A 221 4.47 -17.31 -22.64
C SER A 221 4.07 -17.89 -21.28
N LEU A 222 4.84 -17.54 -20.24
CA LEU A 222 4.41 -17.71 -18.86
C LEU A 222 3.43 -16.58 -18.51
N ASP A 223 2.16 -16.77 -18.83
CA ASP A 223 1.07 -15.98 -18.24
C ASP A 223 1.05 -16.22 -16.72
N PRO A 224 1.24 -15.18 -15.88
CA PRO A 224 0.86 -15.26 -14.48
C PRO A 224 -0.66 -15.11 -14.41
N GLY A 225 -1.37 -16.20 -14.72
CA GLY A 225 -2.82 -16.28 -14.53
C GLY A 225 -3.23 -15.94 -13.09
N PRO A 226 -4.49 -15.56 -12.83
CA PRO A 226 -4.94 -15.00 -11.56
C PRO A 226 -4.92 -16.03 -10.42
N GLN A 227 -3.72 -16.30 -9.89
CA GLN A 227 -3.56 -17.06 -8.65
C GLN A 227 -4.25 -16.28 -7.53
N SER A 228 -5.11 -16.97 -6.79
CA SER A 228 -5.87 -16.38 -5.68
C SER A 228 -4.93 -15.80 -4.62
N GLN A 229 -4.69 -14.50 -4.69
CA GLN A 229 -4.00 -13.74 -3.66
C GLN A 229 -4.77 -13.85 -2.33
N ALA A 230 -4.04 -13.90 -1.22
CA ALA A 230 -4.69 -13.78 0.09
C ALA A 230 -5.01 -12.32 0.37
N ASN A 231 -6.08 -12.10 1.14
CA ASN A 231 -6.36 -10.80 1.73
C ASN A 231 -5.39 -10.62 2.91
N PHE A 232 -4.14 -10.27 2.57
CA PHE A 232 -3.19 -9.71 3.52
C PHE A 232 -3.58 -8.27 3.80
N SER A 233 -3.50 -7.86 5.07
CA SER A 233 -3.73 -6.49 5.50
C SER A 233 -2.71 -6.13 6.56
N ILE A 234 -2.21 -4.90 6.50
CA ILE A 234 -1.32 -4.37 7.53
C ILE A 234 -2.17 -3.50 8.45
N ILE A 235 -2.18 -3.88 9.73
CA ILE A 235 -2.99 -3.27 10.77
C ILE A 235 -2.02 -2.80 11.85
N PRO A 236 -1.58 -1.53 11.81
CA PRO A 236 -0.90 -0.90 12.93
C PRO A 236 -1.78 -0.99 14.17
N GLN A 237 -1.18 -1.21 15.34
CA GLN A 237 -1.92 -1.34 16.59
C GLN A 237 -1.85 -0.02 17.35
N VAL A 238 -3.02 0.54 17.65
CA VAL A 238 -3.24 1.99 17.90
C VAL A 238 -2.47 2.53 19.12
N LEU A 239 -2.21 1.70 20.13
CA LEU A 239 -1.53 2.11 21.36
C LEU A 239 0.00 2.09 21.21
N GLY A 240 0.60 3.29 21.13
CA GLY A 240 2.06 3.49 21.20
C GLY A 240 2.83 3.40 19.87
N ALA A 241 2.15 3.15 18.74
CA ALA A 241 2.79 2.99 17.43
C ALA A 241 3.42 4.25 16.81
N SER A 242 3.25 5.43 17.43
CA SER A 242 3.66 6.75 16.90
C SER A 242 5.13 6.87 16.48
N ASN A 243 6.00 6.00 16.97
CA ASN A 243 7.44 6.00 16.67
C ASN A 243 7.89 4.92 15.67
N VAL A 244 6.98 4.14 15.10
CA VAL A 244 7.29 3.05 14.15
C VAL A 244 6.93 3.48 12.72
N TYR A 245 7.88 3.36 11.81
CA TYR A 245 7.74 3.67 10.38
C TYR A 245 8.45 2.60 9.54
N PRO A 246 7.76 1.49 9.19
CA PRO A 246 8.40 0.35 8.51
C PRO A 246 9.07 0.73 7.18
N LEU A 247 10.17 0.04 6.85
CA LEU A 247 10.96 0.33 5.65
C LEU A 247 10.60 -0.60 4.49
N LEU A 248 9.91 -0.07 3.47
CA LEU A 248 9.70 -0.77 2.21
C LEU A 248 10.99 -0.79 1.39
N VAL A 249 11.60 -1.96 1.22
CA VAL A 249 12.83 -2.13 0.44
C VAL A 249 12.51 -2.73 -0.93
N PHE A 250 12.64 -1.93 -1.98
CA PHE A 250 12.51 -2.36 -3.37
C PHE A 250 13.88 -2.65 -3.96
N VAL A 251 14.13 -3.91 -4.37
CA VAL A 251 15.41 -4.33 -4.95
C VAL A 251 15.22 -4.90 -6.34
N HIS A 252 16.02 -4.44 -7.29
CA HIS A 252 16.15 -5.08 -8.60
C HIS A 252 17.39 -6.00 -8.58
N PRO A 253 17.27 -7.35 -8.52
CA PRO A 253 18.38 -8.23 -8.14
C PRO A 253 19.58 -8.24 -9.09
N LYS A 254 19.39 -7.87 -10.36
CA LYS A 254 20.46 -7.79 -11.37
C LYS A 254 21.28 -6.49 -11.27
N SER A 255 20.84 -5.51 -10.49
CA SER A 255 21.54 -4.24 -10.31
C SER A 255 22.90 -4.41 -9.64
N GLY A 256 23.82 -3.48 -9.92
CA GLY A 256 25.18 -3.51 -9.36
C GLY A 256 26.02 -4.71 -9.78
N GLY A 257 25.81 -5.27 -10.98
CA GLY A 257 26.54 -6.45 -11.45
C GLY A 257 26.23 -7.73 -10.66
N GLY A 258 25.03 -7.81 -10.06
CA GLY A 258 24.58 -8.93 -9.23
C GLY A 258 24.57 -8.65 -7.72
N GLN A 259 25.14 -7.53 -7.26
CA GLN A 259 25.06 -7.08 -5.86
C GLN A 259 23.60 -7.04 -5.35
N GLY A 260 22.64 -6.66 -6.21
CA GLY A 260 21.23 -6.58 -5.85
C GLY A 260 20.66 -7.87 -5.25
N LEU A 261 21.06 -9.05 -5.73
CA LEU A 261 20.59 -10.31 -5.16
C LEU A 261 21.17 -10.57 -3.76
N THR A 262 22.41 -10.16 -3.48
CA THR A 262 22.99 -10.24 -2.13
C THR A 262 22.26 -9.30 -1.17
N ILE A 263 22.02 -8.06 -1.62
CA ILE A 263 21.34 -7.01 -0.86
C ILE A 263 19.88 -7.41 -0.53
N LEU A 264 19.15 -8.00 -1.47
CA LEU A 264 17.81 -8.56 -1.24
C LEU A 264 17.82 -9.59 -0.08
N LYS A 265 18.78 -10.53 -0.09
CA LYS A 265 18.90 -11.58 0.93
C LYS A 265 19.24 -11.01 2.31
N GLU A 266 20.21 -10.08 2.38
CA GLU A 266 20.62 -9.48 3.65
C GLU A 266 19.53 -8.57 4.24
N PHE A 267 18.74 -7.86 3.43
CA PHE A 267 17.56 -7.16 3.94
C PHE A 267 16.46 -8.10 4.42
N MET A 268 16.24 -9.26 3.78
CA MET A 268 15.31 -10.29 4.28
C MET A 268 15.76 -10.91 5.62
N TRP A 269 17.07 -10.92 5.91
CA TRP A 269 17.60 -11.24 7.23
C TRP A 269 17.38 -10.10 8.22
N LEU A 270 17.80 -8.88 7.87
CA LEU A 270 17.79 -7.72 8.78
C LEU A 270 16.39 -7.23 9.16
N LEU A 271 15.38 -7.49 8.31
CA LEU A 271 14.01 -7.01 8.46
C LEU A 271 13.02 -8.19 8.53
N ASN A 272 11.71 -7.91 8.54
CA ASN A 272 10.69 -8.90 8.21
C ASN A 272 10.62 -9.03 6.67
N PRO A 273 10.84 -10.22 6.07
CA PRO A 273 10.84 -10.42 4.62
C PRO A 273 9.65 -9.82 3.85
N ARG A 274 8.49 -9.64 4.50
CA ARG A 274 7.28 -9.06 3.87
C ARG A 274 7.36 -7.56 3.55
N GLN A 275 8.44 -6.86 3.92
CA GLN A 275 8.73 -5.50 3.47
C GLN A 275 9.84 -5.44 2.39
N VAL A 276 10.36 -6.58 1.93
CA VAL A 276 11.51 -6.65 1.01
C VAL A 276 11.06 -7.28 -0.32
N PHE A 277 10.97 -6.44 -1.36
CA PHE A 277 10.34 -6.78 -2.63
C PHE A 277 11.35 -6.90 -3.77
N ASP A 278 11.24 -8.00 -4.52
CA ASP A 278 11.96 -8.23 -5.78
C ASP A 278 11.20 -7.58 -6.93
N LEU A 279 11.72 -6.48 -7.46
CA LEU A 279 11.15 -5.71 -8.56
C LEU A 279 11.08 -6.46 -9.90
N THR A 280 11.71 -7.64 -10.02
CA THR A 280 11.54 -8.51 -11.20
C THR A 280 10.35 -9.47 -11.08
N LYS A 281 9.63 -9.43 -9.94
CA LYS A 281 8.52 -10.33 -9.61
C LYS A 281 7.27 -9.59 -9.12
N VAL A 282 7.45 -8.56 -8.32
CA VAL A 282 6.36 -7.77 -7.71
C VAL A 282 6.48 -6.33 -8.19
N LYS A 283 5.39 -5.79 -8.76
CA LYS A 283 5.33 -4.36 -9.12
C LYS A 283 5.26 -3.49 -7.85
N PRO A 284 5.83 -2.27 -7.84
CA PRO A 284 5.75 -1.35 -6.70
C PRO A 284 4.31 -1.10 -6.23
N ASP A 285 3.36 -1.03 -7.16
CA ASP A 285 1.95 -0.70 -6.92
C ASP A 285 1.31 -1.64 -5.87
N TYR A 286 1.51 -2.95 -6.02
CA TYR A 286 0.97 -3.96 -5.09
C TYR A 286 1.58 -3.84 -3.69
N ALA A 287 2.88 -3.58 -3.61
CA ALA A 287 3.60 -3.44 -2.35
C ALA A 287 3.24 -2.12 -1.63
N LEU A 288 3.05 -1.04 -2.37
CA LEU A 288 2.58 0.24 -1.84
C LEU A 288 1.13 0.13 -1.33
N GLN A 289 0.25 -0.51 -2.10
CA GLN A 289 -1.15 -0.73 -1.71
C GLN A 289 -1.29 -1.59 -0.44
N LEU A 290 -0.47 -2.63 -0.28
CA LEU A 290 -0.46 -3.48 0.92
C LEU A 290 -0.12 -2.71 2.22
N PHE A 291 0.59 -1.57 2.10
CA PHE A 291 0.98 -0.72 3.22
C PHE A 291 0.23 0.62 3.24
N GLN A 292 -0.79 0.81 2.39
CA GLN A 292 -1.60 2.03 2.35
C GLN A 292 -2.19 2.33 3.74
N GLY A 293 -2.06 3.58 4.20
CA GLY A 293 -2.42 4.00 5.54
C GLY A 293 -1.29 3.89 6.58
N THR A 294 -0.35 2.96 6.41
CA THR A 294 0.81 2.84 7.32
C THR A 294 1.81 3.95 7.04
N ASN A 295 2.31 4.62 8.08
CA ASN A 295 3.46 5.52 7.96
C ASN A 295 4.71 4.69 7.61
N VAL A 296 5.20 4.77 6.37
CA VAL A 296 6.35 3.98 5.89
C VAL A 296 7.44 4.87 5.31
N ARG A 297 8.70 4.40 5.39
CA ARG A 297 9.81 4.92 4.58
C ARG A 297 10.06 3.95 3.42
N VAL A 298 10.62 4.44 2.31
CA VAL A 298 10.93 3.59 1.14
C VAL A 298 12.43 3.61 0.86
N LEU A 299 13.01 2.49 0.44
CA LEU A 299 14.38 2.35 -0.04
C LEU A 299 14.40 1.71 -1.42
N CYS A 300 14.90 2.45 -2.42
CA CYS A 300 15.07 1.98 -3.80
C CYS A 300 16.51 1.51 -4.03
N CYS A 301 16.73 0.19 -4.08
CA CYS A 301 18.02 -0.43 -4.36
C CYS A 301 18.18 -0.70 -5.87
N GLY A 302 18.69 0.31 -6.59
CA GLY A 302 18.75 0.30 -8.05
C GLY A 302 19.53 1.46 -8.65
N GLY A 303 19.10 1.93 -9.82
CA GLY A 303 19.53 3.20 -10.41
C GLY A 303 18.42 4.25 -10.33
N ASP A 304 18.63 5.41 -10.94
CA ASP A 304 17.71 6.55 -10.88
C ASP A 304 16.30 6.18 -11.41
N GLY A 305 16.20 5.50 -12.56
CA GLY A 305 14.95 4.97 -13.08
C GLY A 305 14.26 3.92 -12.19
N THR A 306 14.97 3.30 -11.24
CA THR A 306 14.35 2.44 -10.21
C THR A 306 13.58 3.28 -9.18
N ALA A 307 14.12 4.43 -8.78
CA ALA A 307 13.39 5.38 -7.94
C ALA A 307 12.25 6.05 -8.73
N GLY A 308 12.50 6.40 -10.01
CA GLY A 308 11.48 6.95 -10.92
C GLY A 308 10.24 6.07 -11.07
N TRP A 309 10.42 4.75 -11.29
CA TRP A 309 9.32 3.79 -11.36
C TRP A 309 8.51 3.74 -10.05
N VAL A 310 9.18 3.68 -8.90
CA VAL A 310 8.50 3.63 -7.58
C VAL A 310 7.77 4.96 -7.28
N MET A 311 8.32 6.12 -7.65
CA MET A 311 7.62 7.42 -7.55
C MET A 311 6.36 7.46 -8.42
N SER A 312 6.46 7.04 -9.68
CA SER A 312 5.31 7.04 -10.59
C SER A 312 4.21 6.02 -10.19
N ALA A 313 4.56 4.96 -9.46
CA ALA A 313 3.58 4.07 -8.84
C ALA A 313 2.83 4.74 -7.67
N MET A 314 3.51 5.55 -6.83
CA MET A 314 2.84 6.35 -5.79
C MET A 314 1.86 7.38 -6.37
N GLU A 315 2.23 7.99 -7.51
CA GLU A 315 1.36 8.91 -8.26
C GLU A 315 0.15 8.17 -8.84
N THR A 316 0.35 6.99 -9.43
CA THR A 316 -0.72 6.16 -10.02
C THR A 316 -1.73 5.70 -8.97
N LEU A 317 -1.26 5.41 -7.75
CA LEU A 317 -2.10 5.06 -6.59
C LEU A 317 -2.71 6.27 -5.87
N GLN A 318 -2.36 7.51 -6.25
CA GLN A 318 -2.83 8.76 -5.63
C GLN A 318 -2.69 8.78 -4.08
N LEU A 319 -1.56 8.28 -3.56
CA LEU A 319 -1.36 8.13 -2.12
C LEU A 319 -1.34 9.48 -1.38
N ILE A 320 -2.33 9.71 -0.52
CA ILE A 320 -2.48 10.91 0.33
C ILE A 320 -1.22 11.15 1.17
N ARG A 321 -0.69 10.09 1.80
CA ARG A 321 0.66 10.07 2.38
C ARG A 321 1.61 9.53 1.31
N LYS A 322 2.35 10.40 0.60
CA LYS A 322 3.48 9.98 -0.27
C LYS A 322 4.70 9.64 0.62
N PRO A 323 5.07 8.36 0.82
CA PRO A 323 6.13 8.01 1.76
C PRO A 323 7.52 8.42 1.23
N PRO A 324 8.43 8.91 2.10
CA PRO A 324 9.70 9.48 1.65
C PRO A 324 10.71 8.39 1.24
N ILE A 325 11.45 8.66 0.15
CA ILE A 325 12.27 7.67 -0.56
C ILE A 325 13.77 7.91 -0.34
N ALA A 326 14.48 6.89 0.14
CA ALA A 326 15.93 6.76 0.13
C ALA A 326 16.40 5.94 -1.08
N MET A 327 17.66 6.14 -1.49
CA MET A 327 18.27 5.47 -2.64
C MET A 327 19.47 4.66 -2.15
N LEU A 328 19.59 3.39 -2.56
CA LEU A 328 20.84 2.65 -2.46
C LEU A 328 21.47 2.59 -3.86
N PRO A 329 22.55 3.36 -4.13
CA PRO A 329 23.06 3.56 -5.49
C PRO A 329 23.75 2.31 -6.05
N LEU A 330 22.98 1.51 -6.79
CA LEU A 330 23.45 0.30 -7.47
C LEU A 330 23.68 0.48 -8.99
N GLY A 331 23.14 1.54 -9.58
CA GLY A 331 23.30 1.91 -11.00
C GLY A 331 24.68 2.47 -11.36
N THR A 332 24.75 3.25 -12.45
CA THR A 332 26.02 3.83 -12.98
C THR A 332 26.06 5.35 -12.91
N GLY A 333 24.95 6.05 -13.23
CA GLY A 333 24.78 7.49 -13.01
C GLY A 333 24.61 7.78 -11.53
N ASN A 334 23.46 7.37 -10.98
CA ASN A 334 23.07 7.55 -9.58
C ASN A 334 23.07 9.04 -9.20
N ASP A 335 22.56 9.89 -10.10
CA ASP A 335 22.59 11.33 -10.00
C ASP A 335 21.63 11.85 -8.93
N LEU A 336 20.41 11.29 -8.85
CA LEU A 336 19.45 11.60 -7.79
C LEU A 336 20.00 11.22 -6.39
N SER A 337 20.72 10.09 -6.34
CA SER A 337 21.38 9.58 -5.13
C SER A 337 22.51 10.50 -4.62
N ARG A 338 23.17 11.26 -5.50
CA ARG A 338 24.23 12.21 -5.11
C ARG A 338 23.64 13.45 -4.45
N VAL A 339 22.64 14.06 -5.07
CA VAL A 339 21.99 15.29 -4.57
C VAL A 339 21.19 15.04 -3.29
N SER A 340 20.79 13.79 -3.04
CA SER A 340 20.16 13.34 -1.78
C SER A 340 21.16 12.82 -0.71
N GLY A 341 22.47 12.83 -0.98
CA GLY A 341 23.51 12.49 0.01
C GLY A 341 23.83 10.99 0.16
N TRP A 342 23.11 10.10 -0.52
CA TRP A 342 23.40 8.65 -0.55
C TRP A 342 24.62 8.29 -1.42
N GLY A 343 25.09 9.24 -2.23
CA GLY A 343 26.37 9.17 -2.93
C GLY A 343 26.32 8.45 -4.29
N ALA A 344 27.49 8.21 -4.87
CA ALA A 344 27.63 7.78 -6.26
C ALA A 344 27.53 6.26 -6.48
N SER A 345 27.80 5.44 -5.46
CA SER A 345 27.74 3.98 -5.52
C SER A 345 27.89 3.34 -4.14
N TYR A 346 27.10 2.30 -3.86
CA TYR A 346 27.29 1.44 -2.70
C TYR A 346 28.56 0.57 -2.85
N SER A 347 29.31 0.38 -1.75
CA SER A 347 30.44 -0.56 -1.65
C SER A 347 30.05 -1.75 -0.79
N ASP A 348 30.54 -2.94 -1.13
CA ASP A 348 30.26 -4.17 -0.36
C ASP A 348 30.89 -4.15 1.06
N ASP A 349 31.81 -3.21 1.34
CA ASP A 349 32.39 -2.97 2.67
C ASP A 349 31.50 -2.15 3.61
N GLU A 350 30.46 -1.46 3.11
CA GLU A 350 29.55 -0.66 3.94
C GLU A 350 28.38 -1.55 4.43
N PRO A 351 28.25 -1.85 5.73
CA PRO A 351 27.23 -2.78 6.20
C PRO A 351 25.83 -2.17 6.09
N LEU A 352 24.85 -2.95 5.61
CA LEU A 352 23.46 -2.47 5.45
C LEU A 352 22.81 -1.99 6.76
N THR A 353 23.30 -2.38 7.94
CA THR A 353 22.87 -1.81 9.23
C THR A 353 23.27 -0.33 9.38
N GLN A 354 24.39 0.10 8.78
CA GLN A 354 24.76 1.51 8.70
C GLN A 354 23.81 2.29 7.77
N ILE A 355 23.37 1.68 6.66
CA ILE A 355 22.33 2.24 5.80
C ILE A 355 20.99 2.38 6.56
N LEU A 356 20.60 1.38 7.36
CA LEU A 356 19.40 1.47 8.21
C LEU A 356 19.49 2.63 9.23
N PHE A 357 20.65 2.85 9.88
CA PHE A 357 20.84 4.02 10.75
C PHE A 357 20.79 5.35 9.99
N GLN A 358 21.36 5.42 8.78
CA GLN A 358 21.25 6.61 7.92
C GLN A 358 19.78 6.87 7.53
N ILE A 359 18.98 5.83 7.26
CA ILE A 359 17.54 5.94 6.92
C ILE A 359 16.70 6.37 8.13
N GLU A 360 17.01 5.89 9.34
CA GLU A 360 16.33 6.31 10.58
C GLU A 360 16.51 7.81 10.85
N ALA A 361 17.70 8.33 10.57
CA ALA A 361 18.13 9.70 10.88
C ALA A 361 18.10 10.69 9.69
N ALA A 362 17.72 10.24 8.49
CA ALA A 362 17.55 11.10 7.32
C ALA A 362 16.33 12.03 7.46
N SER A 363 16.49 13.27 7.02
CA SER A 363 15.42 14.27 6.92
C SER A 363 14.64 14.13 5.61
N VAL A 364 13.41 14.64 5.56
CA VAL A 364 12.62 14.70 4.31
C VAL A 364 12.89 16.03 3.59
N ARG A 365 12.99 16.00 2.26
CA ARG A 365 12.98 17.18 1.39
C ARG A 365 12.19 16.87 0.11
N ALA A 366 11.52 17.89 -0.40
CA ALA A 366 10.81 17.81 -1.67
C ALA A 366 11.75 17.59 -2.88
N LEU A 367 11.19 17.01 -3.93
CA LEU A 367 11.75 16.87 -5.27
C LEU A 367 10.61 17.13 -6.25
N ASP A 368 10.72 18.19 -7.02
CA ASP A 368 9.73 18.47 -8.07
C ASP A 368 9.89 17.48 -9.23
N ARG A 369 8.76 17.08 -9.80
CA ARG A 369 8.67 16.19 -10.96
C ARG A 369 7.86 16.89 -12.03
N TRP A 370 8.19 16.57 -13.28
CA TRP A 370 7.81 17.36 -14.45
C TRP A 370 7.21 16.46 -15.51
N ASN A 371 6.13 16.89 -16.16
CA ASN A 371 5.64 16.25 -17.37
C ASN A 371 6.56 16.61 -18.53
N VAL A 372 6.74 15.67 -19.47
CA VAL A 372 7.37 15.90 -20.77
C VAL A 372 6.37 15.40 -21.82
N GLU A 373 5.61 16.32 -22.39
CA GLU A 373 4.54 16.04 -23.35
C GLU A 373 5.04 16.32 -24.76
N VAL A 374 4.95 15.34 -25.66
CA VAL A 374 5.41 15.47 -27.06
C VAL A 374 4.20 15.56 -27.99
N THR A 375 4.21 16.55 -28.88
CA THR A 375 3.23 16.68 -29.97
C THR A 375 3.94 16.65 -31.31
N PRO A 376 3.69 15.66 -32.19
CA PRO A 376 4.29 15.63 -33.52
C PRO A 376 3.90 16.85 -34.36
N ASN A 377 4.85 17.43 -35.09
CA ASN A 377 4.56 18.56 -35.97
C ASN A 377 3.59 18.17 -37.10
N THR A 378 2.62 19.03 -37.39
CA THR A 378 1.58 18.81 -38.42
C THR A 378 2.00 19.20 -39.85
N THR A 379 3.23 19.65 -40.03
CA THR A 379 3.82 20.08 -41.30
C THR A 379 4.61 18.95 -41.97
N ASP A 380 4.78 19.02 -43.31
CA ASP A 380 5.55 18.06 -44.12
C ASP A 380 7.08 18.16 -43.89
N VAL A 381 7.50 17.97 -42.63
CA VAL A 381 8.91 17.92 -42.23
C VAL A 381 9.44 16.50 -42.44
N PRO A 382 10.65 16.30 -43.01
CA PRO A 382 11.26 14.98 -43.13
C PRO A 382 11.31 14.24 -41.78
N ARG A 383 10.71 13.05 -41.73
CA ARG A 383 10.71 12.15 -40.57
C ARG A 383 11.70 11.00 -40.81
N ASP A 384 12.36 10.54 -39.76
CA ASP A 384 13.15 9.31 -39.79
C ASP A 384 12.28 8.14 -39.32
N ALA A 385 12.15 7.10 -40.15
CA ALA A 385 11.39 5.89 -39.84
C ALA A 385 12.05 4.99 -38.77
N SER A 386 13.28 5.32 -38.34
CA SER A 386 14.01 4.70 -37.24
C SER A 386 14.02 5.52 -35.94
N ALA A 387 13.40 6.71 -35.95
CA ALA A 387 13.24 7.56 -34.77
C ALA A 387 11.85 7.41 -34.14
N ASN A 388 11.74 7.78 -32.86
CA ASN A 388 10.49 7.78 -32.12
C ASN A 388 9.65 9.02 -32.43
N ASP A 389 8.34 8.91 -32.21
CA ASP A 389 7.40 10.04 -32.25
C ASP A 389 7.07 10.59 -30.83
N ASP A 390 7.58 9.94 -29.77
CA ASP A 390 7.42 10.33 -28.35
C ASP A 390 8.68 9.95 -27.52
N VAL A 391 8.83 10.56 -26.35
CA VAL A 391 9.91 10.32 -25.38
C VAL A 391 9.83 8.93 -24.73
N PRO A 392 10.95 8.31 -24.29
CA PRO A 392 10.91 7.00 -23.65
C PRO A 392 10.23 7.02 -22.26
N ILE A 393 10.23 8.18 -21.59
CA ILE A 393 9.48 8.44 -20.35
C ILE A 393 8.94 9.87 -20.34
N GLN A 394 7.64 10.02 -20.08
CA GLN A 394 6.93 11.31 -20.06
C GLN A 394 6.98 12.03 -18.68
N VAL A 395 7.78 11.51 -17.72
CA VAL A 395 7.92 12.11 -16.38
C VAL A 395 9.39 12.23 -16.02
N MET A 396 9.86 13.47 -15.97
CA MET A 396 11.23 13.85 -15.62
C MET A 396 11.35 14.13 -14.12
N SER A 397 12.45 13.66 -13.52
CA SER A 397 12.76 13.81 -12.09
C SER A 397 14.18 14.38 -11.86
N ASN A 398 15.07 14.26 -12.85
CA ASN A 398 16.47 14.70 -12.81
C ASN A 398 16.74 15.80 -13.85
N TYR A 399 16.56 15.47 -15.14
CA TYR A 399 16.90 16.36 -16.26
C TYR A 399 16.38 15.87 -17.61
N PHE A 400 16.26 16.80 -18.55
CA PHE A 400 16.03 16.56 -19.98
C PHE A 400 17.13 17.26 -20.78
N SER A 401 17.54 16.70 -21.91
CA SER A 401 18.49 17.36 -22.81
C SER A 401 18.41 16.87 -24.25
N MET A 402 18.98 17.67 -25.15
CA MET A 402 19.00 17.40 -26.59
C MET A 402 20.31 17.86 -27.25
N GLY A 403 20.75 17.11 -28.25
CA GLY A 403 21.94 17.38 -29.04
C GLY A 403 23.11 16.45 -28.76
N MET A 404 24.32 17.00 -28.77
CA MET A 404 25.57 16.23 -28.74
C MET A 404 25.73 15.34 -27.49
N ASP A 405 25.23 15.78 -26.34
CA ASP A 405 25.25 15.01 -25.09
C ASP A 405 24.28 13.82 -25.13
N ALA A 406 23.06 14.05 -25.62
CA ALA A 406 22.03 13.04 -25.77
C ALA A 406 22.42 12.02 -26.84
N HIS A 407 23.16 12.43 -27.87
CA HIS A 407 23.77 11.52 -28.84
C HIS A 407 24.79 10.58 -28.18
N ALA A 408 25.65 11.11 -27.31
CA ALA A 408 26.61 10.29 -26.57
C ALA A 408 25.92 9.33 -25.59
N ALA A 409 24.82 9.75 -24.97
CA ALA A 409 23.96 8.86 -24.18
C ALA A 409 23.31 7.76 -25.04
N LEU A 410 22.83 8.09 -26.23
CA LEU A 410 22.22 7.16 -27.18
C LEU A 410 23.22 6.11 -27.72
N GLU A 411 24.41 6.53 -28.18
CA GLU A 411 25.47 5.61 -28.59
C GLU A 411 25.87 4.67 -27.43
N PHE A 412 25.94 5.19 -26.19
CA PHE A 412 26.22 4.40 -24.99
C PHE A 412 25.08 3.42 -24.64
N HIS A 413 23.82 3.80 -24.79
CA HIS A 413 22.67 2.90 -24.60
C HIS A 413 22.73 1.74 -25.59
N GLN A 414 22.82 2.05 -26.89
CA GLN A 414 22.94 1.05 -27.95
C GLN A 414 24.16 0.14 -27.75
N PHE A 415 25.29 0.67 -27.26
CA PHE A 415 26.46 -0.16 -26.91
C PHE A 415 26.13 -1.17 -25.80
N ARG A 416 25.44 -0.74 -24.73
CA ARG A 416 25.05 -1.60 -23.60
C ARG A 416 24.10 -2.71 -24.03
N GLU A 417 23.13 -2.41 -24.90
CA GLU A 417 22.22 -3.42 -25.47
C GLU A 417 22.98 -4.47 -26.28
N ARG A 418 23.82 -4.02 -27.22
CA ARG A 418 24.68 -4.87 -28.06
C ARG A 418 25.71 -5.69 -27.26
N ASN A 419 26.02 -5.32 -26.01
CA ASN A 419 27.05 -5.94 -25.17
C ASN A 419 26.56 -6.27 -23.74
N ARG A 420 25.32 -6.75 -23.60
CA ARG A 420 24.65 -6.94 -22.30
C ARG A 420 25.53 -7.64 -21.25
N ASP A 421 26.22 -8.72 -21.61
CA ASP A 421 27.08 -9.49 -20.68
C ASP A 421 28.34 -8.73 -20.23
N LYS A 422 28.87 -7.83 -21.07
CA LYS A 422 30.04 -7.00 -20.74
C LYS A 422 29.64 -5.75 -19.93
N SER A 423 28.37 -5.35 -19.99
CA SER A 423 27.83 -4.14 -19.36
C SER A 423 27.65 -4.19 -17.84
N GLN A 424 28.04 -5.30 -17.19
CA GLN A 424 27.84 -5.51 -15.75
C GLN A 424 28.78 -4.68 -14.85
N SER A 425 29.86 -4.12 -15.40
CA SER A 425 30.89 -3.41 -14.62
C SER A 425 30.72 -1.88 -14.67
N ARG A 426 30.35 -1.26 -13.54
CA ARG A 426 30.17 0.21 -13.41
C ARG A 426 31.38 1.01 -13.94
N LEU A 427 32.60 0.59 -13.63
CA LEU A 427 33.83 1.28 -14.06
C LEU A 427 34.03 1.22 -15.57
N LYS A 428 33.81 0.04 -16.20
CA LYS A 428 33.87 -0.09 -17.66
C LYS A 428 32.79 0.75 -18.33
N ASN A 429 31.56 0.74 -17.79
CA ASN A 429 30.46 1.56 -18.29
C ASN A 429 30.79 3.05 -18.28
N LYS A 430 31.31 3.60 -17.17
CA LYS A 430 31.74 5.01 -17.10
C LYS A 430 32.86 5.34 -18.11
N PHE A 431 33.83 4.44 -18.29
CA PHE A 431 34.89 4.62 -19.29
C PHE A 431 34.35 4.59 -20.74
N ILE A 432 33.39 3.72 -21.04
CA ILE A 432 32.77 3.64 -22.38
C ILE A 432 31.97 4.92 -22.67
N TYR A 433 31.15 5.39 -21.72
CA TYR A 433 30.41 6.65 -21.86
C TYR A 433 31.35 7.84 -22.13
N LEU A 434 32.43 7.97 -21.34
CA LEU A 434 33.44 9.00 -21.54
C LEU A 434 34.11 8.89 -22.92
N LYS A 435 34.45 7.65 -23.36
CA LYS A 435 35.06 7.42 -24.67
C LYS A 435 34.12 7.79 -25.83
N THR A 436 32.83 7.46 -25.73
CA THR A 436 31.81 7.80 -26.73
C THR A 436 31.69 9.33 -26.88
N GLY A 437 31.45 10.06 -25.77
CA GLY A 437 31.38 11.53 -25.82
C GLY A 437 32.68 12.20 -26.30
N SER A 438 33.84 11.56 -26.08
CA SER A 438 35.13 12.05 -26.60
C SER A 438 35.32 11.82 -28.11
N ILE A 439 34.64 10.85 -28.72
CA ILE A 439 34.72 10.56 -30.16
C ILE A 439 33.81 11.49 -30.95
N ASP A 440 32.61 11.77 -30.44
CA ASP A 440 31.68 12.72 -31.05
C ASP A 440 32.21 14.16 -31.09
N PHE A 441 33.21 14.48 -30.26
CA PHE A 441 33.94 15.75 -30.29
C PHE A 441 34.60 16.06 -31.66
N LEU A 442 34.80 15.04 -32.50
CA LEU A 442 35.34 15.18 -33.86
C LEU A 442 34.23 15.25 -34.94
N LYS A 443 32.98 14.91 -34.62
CA LYS A 443 31.83 14.99 -35.53
C LYS A 443 31.22 16.40 -35.45
N ARG A 444 31.18 17.15 -36.56
CA ARG A 444 30.59 18.51 -36.62
C ARG A 444 29.05 18.55 -36.65
N THR A 445 28.39 17.39 -36.57
CA THR A 445 26.98 17.16 -36.93
C THR A 445 25.95 18.05 -36.21
N TYR A 446 26.24 18.52 -34.99
CA TYR A 446 25.29 19.26 -34.15
C TYR A 446 25.60 20.75 -34.02
N LEU A 447 26.55 21.31 -34.79
CA LEU A 447 26.91 22.73 -34.68
C LEU A 447 25.78 23.68 -35.10
N SER A 448 24.95 23.32 -36.08
CA SER A 448 23.78 24.11 -36.51
C SER A 448 22.46 23.63 -35.91
N MET A 449 22.49 22.90 -34.79
CA MET A 449 21.28 22.34 -34.18
C MET A 449 20.28 23.42 -33.77
N CYS A 450 20.77 24.53 -33.21
CA CYS A 450 19.93 25.63 -32.72
C CYS A 450 19.16 26.35 -33.84
N ASP A 451 19.60 26.25 -35.10
CA ASP A 451 18.90 26.85 -36.25
C ASP A 451 17.55 26.14 -36.53
N HIS A 452 17.45 24.87 -36.10
CA HIS A 452 16.27 24.02 -36.23
C HIS A 452 15.46 23.87 -34.93
N ILE A 453 15.74 24.72 -33.94
CA ILE A 453 15.04 24.74 -32.65
C ILE A 453 14.41 26.11 -32.44
N GLU A 454 13.18 26.12 -31.94
CA GLU A 454 12.54 27.27 -31.30
C GLU A 454 12.41 26.98 -29.80
N LEU A 455 12.69 27.97 -28.94
CA LEU A 455 12.72 27.81 -27.48
C LEU A 455 11.96 28.96 -26.82
N VAL A 456 10.83 28.65 -26.18
CA VAL A 456 10.01 29.59 -25.41
C VAL A 456 9.96 29.15 -23.96
N CYS A 457 10.34 30.04 -23.04
CA CYS A 457 10.38 29.79 -21.60
C CYS A 457 9.57 30.87 -20.88
N ASP A 458 8.57 30.49 -20.07
CA ASP A 458 7.64 31.40 -19.38
C ASP A 458 7.05 32.48 -20.33
N GLY A 459 6.69 32.06 -21.55
CA GLY A 459 6.16 32.92 -22.62
C GLY A 459 7.20 33.82 -23.32
N THR A 460 8.46 33.84 -22.87
CA THR A 460 9.56 34.61 -23.47
C THR A 460 10.31 33.76 -24.50
N ASP A 461 10.52 34.32 -25.70
CA ASP A 461 11.28 33.65 -26.78
C ASP A 461 12.80 33.81 -26.60
N TYR A 462 13.51 32.68 -26.55
CA TYR A 462 14.97 32.58 -26.47
C TYR A 462 15.61 32.05 -27.76
N THR A 463 14.83 31.85 -28.83
CA THR A 463 15.27 31.27 -30.11
C THR A 463 16.47 32.01 -30.72
N THR A 464 16.44 33.34 -30.74
CA THR A 464 17.58 34.14 -31.23
C THR A 464 18.82 34.03 -30.31
N HIS A 465 18.63 33.84 -29.01
CA HIS A 465 19.74 33.67 -28.04
C HIS A 465 20.51 32.37 -28.32
N ILE A 466 19.81 31.25 -28.49
CA ILE A 466 20.44 29.94 -28.69
C ILE A 466 21.14 29.84 -30.06
N ARG A 467 20.55 30.42 -31.11
CA ARG A 467 21.17 30.51 -32.45
C ARG A 467 22.45 31.34 -32.43
N ASN A 468 22.40 32.56 -31.89
CA ASN A 468 23.57 33.45 -31.81
C ASN A 468 24.72 32.90 -30.96
N ASN A 469 24.45 31.99 -30.01
CA ASN A 469 25.48 31.35 -29.19
C ASN A 469 25.99 30.00 -29.74
N ASN A 470 25.34 29.44 -30.77
CA ASN A 470 25.75 28.21 -31.44
C ASN A 470 25.96 27.03 -30.45
N TYR A 471 24.97 26.75 -29.60
CA TYR A 471 25.05 25.63 -28.65
C TYR A 471 25.01 24.26 -29.35
N ALA A 472 25.86 23.34 -28.88
CA ALA A 472 25.93 21.96 -29.37
C ALA A 472 25.02 21.00 -28.58
N ALA A 473 24.55 21.43 -27.41
CA ALA A 473 23.55 20.78 -26.59
C ALA A 473 22.74 21.81 -25.79
N LEU A 474 21.46 21.51 -25.54
CA LEU A 474 20.61 22.23 -24.59
C LEU A 474 20.23 21.27 -23.46
N VAL A 475 20.37 21.73 -22.21
CA VAL A 475 20.14 20.93 -21.00
C VAL A 475 19.18 21.67 -20.07
N PHE A 476 18.22 20.92 -19.53
CA PHE A 476 17.13 21.39 -18.68
C PHE A 476 17.21 20.58 -17.38
N LEU A 477 17.66 21.20 -16.28
CA LEU A 477 17.91 20.51 -15.02
C LEU A 477 16.81 20.76 -13.99
N ASN A 478 16.46 19.71 -13.23
CA ASN A 478 15.74 19.78 -11.96
C ASN A 478 16.67 19.55 -10.75
N ILE A 479 17.83 18.91 -10.97
CA ILE A 479 18.80 18.60 -9.91
C ILE A 479 20.24 18.97 -10.33
N SER A 480 21.08 19.27 -9.34
CA SER A 480 22.48 19.68 -9.52
C SER A 480 23.46 18.52 -9.78
N SER A 481 22.98 17.41 -10.33
CA SER A 481 23.82 16.26 -10.72
C SER A 481 23.36 15.76 -12.08
N TYR A 482 24.27 15.84 -13.03
CA TYR A 482 24.04 15.52 -14.43
C TYR A 482 25.20 14.66 -14.96
N GLY A 483 24.92 13.74 -15.88
CA GLY A 483 25.97 12.99 -16.60
C GLY A 483 26.88 12.16 -15.68
N ALA A 484 26.32 11.54 -14.63
CA ALA A 484 27.06 10.82 -13.59
C ALA A 484 27.91 11.70 -12.66
N GLY A 485 27.39 12.85 -12.24
CA GLY A 485 27.91 13.68 -11.15
C GLY A 485 28.68 14.95 -11.53
N THR A 486 28.43 15.49 -12.72
CA THR A 486 28.84 16.86 -13.07
C THR A 486 27.77 17.86 -12.66
N ASP A 487 28.13 19.13 -12.51
CA ASP A 487 27.23 20.24 -12.16
C ASP A 487 27.26 21.30 -13.29
N PRO A 488 26.36 21.21 -14.30
CA PRO A 488 26.34 22.16 -15.41
C PRO A 488 25.82 23.54 -15.03
N TRP A 489 25.06 23.68 -13.93
CA TRP A 489 24.62 24.98 -13.44
C TRP A 489 25.75 25.69 -12.70
N GLY A 490 26.48 24.98 -11.85
CA GLY A 490 27.51 25.54 -10.99
C GLY A 490 26.96 26.58 -10.00
N THR A 491 27.84 27.37 -9.41
CA THR A 491 27.45 28.47 -8.51
C THR A 491 27.33 29.80 -9.26
N PRO A 492 26.17 30.48 -9.28
CA PRO A 492 26.06 31.84 -9.82
C PRO A 492 26.77 32.88 -8.97
N ASN A 493 27.28 33.94 -9.61
CA ASN A 493 27.81 35.09 -8.90
C ASN A 493 26.65 36.00 -8.48
N LEU A 494 26.13 35.77 -7.28
CA LEU A 494 24.98 36.48 -6.67
C LEU A 494 25.16 38.01 -6.55
N LYS A 495 26.34 38.57 -6.86
CA LYS A 495 26.60 40.03 -6.90
C LYS A 495 26.63 40.61 -8.32
N LYS A 496 26.56 39.77 -9.37
CA LYS A 496 26.71 40.15 -10.78
C LYS A 496 25.70 39.50 -11.73
N SER A 497 24.80 38.66 -11.21
CA SER A 497 23.87 37.86 -12.00
C SER A 497 22.50 37.84 -11.33
N THR A 498 21.46 37.77 -12.15
CA THR A 498 20.06 37.57 -11.73
C THR A 498 19.73 36.11 -11.40
N PHE A 499 20.60 35.16 -11.76
CA PHE A 499 20.41 33.74 -11.50
C PHE A 499 20.63 33.40 -10.02
N VAL A 500 19.76 32.57 -9.46
CA VAL A 500 19.85 32.08 -8.08
C VAL A 500 20.51 30.70 -8.01
N LEU A 501 20.86 30.26 -6.79
CA LEU A 501 21.28 28.88 -6.57
C LEU A 501 20.15 27.94 -7.00
N GLN A 502 20.48 26.91 -7.80
CA GLN A 502 19.53 25.90 -8.26
C GLN A 502 18.84 25.21 -7.08
N ASN A 503 17.54 24.98 -7.19
CA ASN A 503 16.78 24.32 -6.13
C ASN A 503 15.66 23.40 -6.65
N GLN A 504 15.85 22.10 -6.49
CA GLN A 504 14.94 20.98 -6.84
C GLN A 504 13.51 20.99 -6.21
N HIS A 505 13.07 22.10 -5.61
CA HIS A 505 11.76 22.22 -4.94
C HIS A 505 11.20 23.66 -4.91
N ASP A 506 11.52 24.50 -5.91
CA ASP A 506 10.96 25.86 -6.07
C ASP A 506 9.97 25.97 -7.25
N GLY A 507 9.70 24.87 -7.95
CA GLY A 507 8.89 24.81 -9.16
C GLY A 507 9.53 25.51 -10.37
N MET A 508 10.85 25.55 -10.48
CA MET A 508 11.62 26.04 -11.63
C MET A 508 12.50 24.94 -12.25
N LEU A 509 12.91 25.12 -13.50
CA LEU A 509 13.96 24.34 -14.18
C LEU A 509 15.09 25.26 -14.67
N GLU A 510 16.34 24.87 -14.44
CA GLU A 510 17.52 25.54 -14.99
C GLU A 510 17.74 25.18 -16.46
N VAL A 511 17.68 26.19 -17.34
CA VAL A 511 17.92 26.06 -18.78
C VAL A 511 19.35 26.49 -19.12
N ILE A 512 20.11 25.59 -19.74
CA ILE A 512 21.56 25.70 -19.92
C ILE A 512 21.94 25.39 -21.38
N GLY A 513 22.73 26.29 -21.98
CA GLY A 513 23.39 26.05 -23.26
C GLY A 513 24.80 25.51 -23.06
N LEU A 514 25.16 24.45 -23.78
CA LEU A 514 26.51 23.89 -23.79
C LEU A 514 27.16 24.04 -25.16
N LYS A 515 28.22 24.85 -25.25
CA LYS A 515 29.14 24.85 -26.39
C LYS A 515 30.01 23.59 -26.32
N GLN A 516 30.50 23.12 -27.47
CA GLN A 516 31.26 21.87 -27.57
C GLN A 516 32.42 21.80 -26.56
N SER A 517 33.17 22.89 -26.38
CA SER A 517 34.24 23.01 -25.37
C SER A 517 33.76 22.87 -23.92
N GLN A 518 32.55 23.32 -23.58
CA GLN A 518 32.00 23.26 -22.22
C GLN A 518 31.64 21.84 -21.80
N ILE A 519 31.15 21.00 -22.73
CA ILE A 519 30.79 19.60 -22.46
C ILE A 519 31.97 18.83 -21.83
N SER A 520 33.19 19.01 -22.34
CA SER A 520 34.40 18.41 -21.76
C SER A 520 34.85 19.07 -20.45
N LEU A 521 34.57 20.35 -20.25
CA LEU A 521 34.92 21.08 -19.02
C LEU A 521 34.04 20.67 -17.82
N LEU A 522 32.81 20.17 -18.04
CA LEU A 522 31.94 19.66 -16.96
C LEU A 522 32.65 18.61 -16.09
N PHE A 523 33.46 17.74 -16.70
CA PHE A 523 34.19 16.67 -15.99
C PHE A 523 35.35 17.18 -15.12
N VAL A 524 35.72 18.46 -15.21
CA VAL A 524 36.74 19.12 -14.37
C VAL A 524 36.16 20.26 -13.52
N GLY A 525 34.83 20.32 -13.37
CA GLY A 525 34.15 21.34 -12.56
C GLY A 525 33.86 22.66 -13.28
N GLY A 526 33.91 22.67 -14.61
CA GLY A 526 33.33 23.75 -15.42
C GLY A 526 31.79 23.68 -15.45
N HIS A 527 31.16 24.76 -15.90
CA HIS A 527 29.70 24.90 -16.04
C HIS A 527 29.32 25.35 -17.46
N GLY A 528 28.02 25.25 -17.79
CA GLY A 528 27.47 25.75 -19.05
C GLY A 528 27.15 27.25 -19.05
N ASP A 529 26.61 27.74 -20.15
CA ASP A 529 26.02 29.07 -20.22
C ASP A 529 24.58 29.02 -19.68
N ARG A 530 24.29 29.82 -18.66
CA ARG A 530 22.94 29.89 -18.04
C ARG A 530 22.04 30.78 -18.89
N ILE A 531 20.91 30.24 -19.36
CA ILE A 531 19.97 30.94 -20.25
C ILE A 531 18.81 31.54 -19.44
N VAL A 532 18.09 30.72 -18.68
CA VAL A 532 16.91 31.12 -17.89
C VAL A 532 16.64 30.08 -16.79
N GLN A 533 15.90 30.46 -15.74
CA GLN A 533 15.22 29.53 -14.83
C GLN A 533 13.71 29.71 -15.08
N ALA A 534 12.99 28.66 -15.45
CA ALA A 534 11.62 28.76 -15.98
C ALA A 534 10.63 27.74 -15.39
N ARG A 535 9.33 28.02 -15.42
CA ARG A 535 8.22 27.16 -14.96
C ARG A 535 7.55 26.38 -16.08
N GLU A 536 7.47 26.97 -17.27
CA GLU A 536 6.92 26.37 -18.48
C GLU A 536 7.91 26.52 -19.63
N ILE A 537 8.27 25.39 -20.25
CA ILE A 537 9.23 25.33 -21.35
C ILE A 537 8.57 24.68 -22.55
N ARG A 538 8.62 25.35 -23.71
CA ARG A 538 8.18 24.82 -25.00
C ARG A 538 9.33 24.83 -25.98
N ILE A 539 9.59 23.69 -26.60
CA ILE A 539 10.71 23.47 -27.51
C ILE A 539 10.15 22.86 -28.79
N THR A 540 10.27 23.55 -29.92
CA THR A 540 9.83 23.02 -31.22
C THR A 540 11.04 22.69 -32.08
N SER A 541 11.15 21.44 -32.54
CA SER A 541 12.22 20.99 -33.44
C SER A 541 11.72 20.86 -34.87
N THR A 542 12.52 21.31 -35.86
CA THR A 542 12.21 21.15 -37.30
C THR A 542 13.02 20.03 -37.96
N VAL A 543 13.71 19.20 -37.19
CA VAL A 543 14.51 18.05 -37.64
C VAL A 543 14.48 16.95 -36.58
N THR A 544 14.72 15.70 -36.97
CA THR A 544 14.91 14.59 -36.02
C THR A 544 16.18 14.83 -35.18
N LEU A 545 16.08 14.76 -33.86
CA LEU A 545 17.19 15.03 -32.93
C LEU A 545 17.38 13.92 -31.89
N PRO A 546 18.63 13.67 -31.44
CA PRO A 546 18.88 12.87 -30.25
C PRO A 546 18.49 13.64 -28.99
N ILE A 547 17.73 12.98 -28.11
CA ILE A 547 17.26 13.51 -26.83
C ILE A 547 17.45 12.49 -25.69
N GLN A 548 17.37 12.94 -24.44
CA GLN A 548 17.27 12.06 -23.26
C GLN A 548 16.41 12.66 -22.15
N VAL A 549 15.69 11.81 -21.41
CA VAL A 549 14.95 12.15 -20.18
C VAL A 549 15.49 11.27 -19.05
N ASP A 550 15.91 11.85 -17.93
CA ASP A 550 16.53 11.19 -16.75
C ASP A 550 17.68 10.19 -17.06
N GLY A 551 18.29 10.29 -18.25
CA GLY A 551 19.35 9.40 -18.73
C GLY A 551 18.90 8.24 -19.64
N GLU A 552 17.61 8.15 -19.97
CA GLU A 552 17.07 7.23 -20.99
C GLU A 552 16.95 7.97 -22.36
N PRO A 553 17.72 7.58 -23.40
CA PRO A 553 17.84 8.34 -24.64
C PRO A 553 17.04 7.77 -25.83
N CYS A 554 16.65 8.63 -26.78
CA CYS A 554 16.13 8.22 -28.09
C CYS A 554 16.52 9.20 -29.20
N LEU A 555 16.23 8.85 -30.46
CA LEU A 555 16.01 9.84 -31.52
C LEU A 555 14.52 10.21 -31.48
N LEU A 556 14.20 11.50 -31.53
CA LEU A 556 12.84 12.01 -31.60
C LEU A 556 12.61 12.75 -32.93
N ASN A 557 11.51 12.45 -33.60
CA ASN A 557 11.07 13.11 -34.83
C ASN A 557 10.61 14.57 -34.60
N PRO A 558 10.51 15.39 -35.66
CA PRO A 558 10.08 16.79 -35.57
C PRO A 558 8.77 16.97 -34.79
N SER A 559 8.86 17.70 -33.69
CA SER A 559 7.80 17.80 -32.68
C SER A 559 7.91 19.09 -31.85
N SER A 560 6.80 19.48 -31.22
CA SER A 560 6.79 20.46 -30.13
C SER A 560 6.68 19.72 -28.80
N ILE A 561 7.68 19.91 -27.96
CA ILE A 561 7.83 19.33 -26.62
C ILE A 561 7.40 20.40 -25.61
N PHE A 562 6.51 20.06 -24.69
CA PHE A 562 6.10 20.91 -23.58
C PHE A 562 6.53 20.28 -22.25
N ILE A 563 7.24 21.05 -21.43
CA ILE A 563 7.71 20.65 -20.11
C ILE A 563 7.07 21.57 -19.08
N SER A 564 6.37 20.95 -18.12
CA SER A 564 5.54 21.63 -17.13
C SER A 564 5.56 20.89 -15.79
N PHE A 565 5.27 21.59 -14.69
CA PHE A 565 5.26 20.99 -13.36
C PHE A 565 4.16 19.93 -13.23
N LYS A 566 4.51 18.73 -12.75
CA LYS A 566 3.58 17.61 -12.54
C LYS A 566 3.12 17.54 -11.09
N CYS A 567 4.06 17.29 -10.18
CA CYS A 567 3.84 17.26 -8.73
C CYS A 567 5.18 17.25 -7.99
N SER A 568 5.16 17.40 -6.66
CA SER A 568 6.35 17.16 -5.83
C SER A 568 6.30 15.78 -5.15
N ALA A 569 7.47 15.18 -4.97
CA ALA A 569 7.72 13.89 -4.34
C ALA A 569 8.68 14.02 -3.13
N ASN A 570 8.59 13.09 -2.18
CA ASN A 570 9.36 13.16 -0.94
C ASN A 570 10.65 12.32 -1.02
N LEU A 571 11.82 12.95 -0.85
CA LEU A 571 13.10 12.26 -0.72
C LEU A 571 13.59 12.25 0.73
N LEU A 572 14.25 11.15 1.12
CA LEU A 572 15.09 11.09 2.31
C LEU A 572 16.48 11.62 1.97
N ILE A 573 16.93 12.64 2.70
CA ILE A 573 18.22 13.29 2.54
C ILE A 573 19.17 12.82 3.63
N ASN A 574 20.25 12.16 3.23
CA ASN A 574 21.32 11.77 4.15
C ASN A 574 22.24 12.98 4.40
N SER A 575 21.87 13.83 5.37
CA SER A 575 22.68 14.97 5.80
C SER A 575 23.87 14.61 6.70
N ILE A 576 24.12 13.32 6.96
CA ILE A 576 25.10 12.87 7.94
C ILE A 576 26.48 12.74 7.28
N GLN A 577 27.23 13.84 7.29
CA GLN A 577 28.66 13.79 7.01
C GLN A 577 29.35 12.84 8.01
N LYS A 578 30.36 12.08 7.54
CA LYS A 578 30.99 10.95 8.25
C LYS A 578 31.73 11.28 9.59
N LYS A 579 31.53 12.47 10.17
CA LYS A 579 32.17 12.93 11.42
C LYS A 579 31.22 13.09 12.61
N ASP A 580 29.95 13.43 12.39
CA ASP A 580 29.03 13.80 13.48
C ASP A 580 28.34 12.57 14.10
N LYS A 581 29.05 11.81 14.94
CA LYS A 581 28.43 10.69 15.69
C LYS A 581 27.57 11.14 16.87
N ASP A 582 27.87 12.29 17.47
CA ASP A 582 27.22 12.69 18.72
C ASP A 582 25.81 13.29 18.51
N ARG A 583 25.56 13.89 17.33
CA ARG A 583 24.24 14.39 16.91
C ARG A 583 23.18 13.30 16.73
N PHE A 584 23.53 12.01 16.71
CA PHE A 584 22.55 10.92 16.57
C PHE A 584 21.56 10.84 17.75
N GLN A 585 21.94 11.29 18.95
CA GLN A 585 21.00 11.36 20.08
C GLN A 585 20.04 12.56 19.95
N GLU A 586 20.51 13.72 19.48
CA GLU A 586 19.66 14.89 19.19
C GLU A 586 18.71 14.70 17.99
N ILE A 587 19.08 13.88 17.00
CA ILE A 587 18.22 13.63 15.83
C ILE A 587 17.04 12.71 16.19
N ARG A 588 17.15 11.87 17.24
CA ARG A 588 16.08 10.96 17.66
C ARG A 588 14.81 11.65 18.19
N SER A 589 14.91 12.92 18.56
CA SER A 589 13.80 13.79 18.98
C SER A 589 13.29 14.73 17.89
N LYS A 590 13.85 14.70 16.67
CA LYS A 590 13.34 15.54 15.57
C LYS A 590 12.05 14.98 14.99
N GLU A 591 11.18 15.90 14.60
CA GLU A 591 9.76 15.67 14.41
C GLU A 591 9.46 14.70 13.25
N ILE A 592 8.37 13.95 13.42
CA ILE A 592 7.67 13.31 12.31
C ILE A 592 7.17 14.46 11.43
N CYS A 593 7.40 14.41 10.11
CA CYS A 593 6.79 15.39 9.21
C CYS A 593 5.27 15.29 9.35
N PRO A 594 4.58 16.33 9.86
CA PRO A 594 3.15 16.26 10.09
C PRO A 594 2.43 16.12 8.75
N LEU A 595 1.44 15.23 8.70
CA LEU A 595 0.50 15.18 7.58
C LEU A 595 -0.44 16.37 7.73
N MET A 596 -0.02 17.55 7.27
CA MET A 596 -0.85 18.74 7.25
C MET A 596 -1.86 18.63 6.10
N LEU A 597 -3.08 18.17 6.39
CA LEU A 597 -4.17 18.23 5.40
C LEU A 597 -4.74 19.64 5.35
N VAL A 598 -5.10 20.10 4.15
CA VAL A 598 -5.79 21.39 3.96
C VAL A 598 -7.23 21.29 4.46
N LEU A 599 -7.70 22.24 5.27
CA LEU A 599 -9.11 22.38 5.60
C LEU A 599 -9.78 23.37 4.64
N ASN A 600 -10.65 22.86 3.76
CA ASN A 600 -11.49 23.65 2.87
C ASN A 600 -12.94 23.67 3.38
N VAL A 601 -13.58 24.84 3.35
CA VAL A 601 -14.99 25.01 3.74
C VAL A 601 -15.85 25.39 2.55
N VAL A 602 -17.02 24.75 2.45
CA VAL A 602 -18.03 24.94 1.40
C VAL A 602 -19.28 25.55 2.03
N THR A 603 -19.91 26.52 1.38
CA THR A 603 -21.19 27.07 1.84
C THR A 603 -22.35 26.12 1.54
N PHE A 604 -23.50 26.31 2.18
CA PHE A 604 -24.69 25.52 1.88
C PHE A 604 -25.24 25.81 0.47
N GLU A 605 -25.06 27.04 -0.03
CA GLU A 605 -25.47 27.47 -1.36
C GLU A 605 -24.59 26.81 -2.44
N ASP A 606 -23.27 26.95 -2.34
CA ASP A 606 -22.29 26.27 -3.22
C ASP A 606 -22.51 24.76 -3.27
N TYR A 607 -22.83 24.15 -2.13
CA TYR A 607 -23.08 22.72 -2.07
C TYR A 607 -24.38 22.33 -2.77
N ASN A 608 -25.46 23.11 -2.64
CA ASN A 608 -26.72 22.81 -3.32
C ASN A 608 -26.60 22.97 -4.84
N ASP A 609 -25.90 24.01 -5.31
CA ASP A 609 -25.71 24.28 -6.74
C ASP A 609 -24.70 23.32 -7.41
N TYR A 610 -23.65 22.89 -6.69
CA TYR A 610 -22.52 22.16 -7.28
C TYR A 610 -22.21 20.78 -6.68
N ASN A 611 -23.06 20.17 -5.84
CA ASN A 611 -22.80 18.82 -5.29
C ASN A 611 -22.56 17.74 -6.39
N MET A 612 -23.14 17.94 -7.58
CA MET A 612 -22.93 17.08 -8.75
C MET A 612 -21.69 17.42 -9.60
N ASP A 613 -21.02 18.56 -9.38
CA ASP A 613 -19.76 18.94 -10.02
C ASP A 613 -18.68 19.23 -8.98
N ILE A 614 -17.95 18.17 -8.62
CA ILE A 614 -16.74 18.21 -7.79
C ILE A 614 -15.69 19.23 -8.27
N THR A 615 -15.58 19.49 -9.57
CA THR A 615 -14.56 20.39 -10.13
C THR A 615 -14.93 21.84 -9.87
N GLN A 616 -16.21 22.19 -9.96
CA GLN A 616 -16.69 23.53 -9.66
C GLN A 616 -16.75 23.78 -8.15
N LEU A 617 -17.25 22.81 -7.37
CA LEU A 617 -17.33 22.90 -5.90
C LEU A 617 -15.93 22.98 -5.25
N ARG A 618 -14.90 22.34 -5.83
CA ARG A 618 -13.49 22.51 -5.43
C ARG A 618 -12.93 23.93 -5.67
N LYS A 619 -13.51 24.72 -6.59
CA LYS A 619 -13.09 26.12 -6.83
C LYS A 619 -13.78 27.13 -5.92
N THR A 620 -15.01 26.84 -5.48
CA THR A 620 -15.74 27.71 -4.55
C THR A 620 -15.40 27.44 -3.08
N ALA A 621 -14.88 26.25 -2.77
CA ALA A 621 -14.39 25.91 -1.43
C ALA A 621 -13.25 26.83 -0.96
N VAL A 622 -13.40 27.41 0.23
CA VAL A 622 -12.48 28.38 0.80
C VAL A 622 -11.54 27.73 1.81
N HIS A 623 -10.22 27.85 1.59
CA HIS A 623 -9.17 27.40 2.51
C HIS A 623 -9.22 28.14 3.86
N GLN A 624 -9.40 27.39 4.96
CA GLN A 624 -9.47 27.94 6.33
C GLN A 624 -8.23 27.65 7.19
N GLY A 625 -7.39 26.68 6.83
CA GLY A 625 -6.21 26.33 7.61
C GLY A 625 -5.71 24.91 7.33
N TYR A 626 -4.89 24.38 8.25
CA TYR A 626 -4.27 23.07 8.12
C TYR A 626 -4.52 22.19 9.35
N ILE A 627 -4.71 20.90 9.13
CA ILE A 627 -5.03 19.88 10.13
C ILE A 627 -3.83 18.93 10.28
N ASP A 628 -3.27 18.79 11.48
CA ASP A 628 -2.18 17.83 11.73
C ASP A 628 -2.72 16.41 11.89
N CYS A 629 -2.51 15.61 10.85
CA CYS A 629 -2.96 14.22 10.76
C CYS A 629 -1.81 13.22 11.05
N ASN A 630 -0.89 13.57 11.95
CA ASN A 630 0.17 12.70 12.44
C ASN A 630 -0.33 11.34 12.99
N LEU A 631 -1.40 11.34 13.78
CA LEU A 631 -1.91 10.18 14.54
C LEU A 631 -3.42 9.79 14.43
N PRO A 632 -4.31 10.44 13.65
CA PRO A 632 -5.71 10.01 13.52
C PRO A 632 -5.87 8.92 12.45
N ASP A 633 -6.55 7.84 12.80
CA ASP A 633 -6.96 6.80 11.85
C ASP A 633 -8.22 7.22 11.04
N ASN A 634 -9.07 8.09 11.60
CA ASN A 634 -10.41 8.43 11.08
C ASN A 634 -10.78 9.92 11.22
N LEU A 635 -11.89 10.33 10.61
CA LEU A 635 -12.35 11.72 10.65
C LEU A 635 -12.86 12.15 12.05
N ALA A 636 -13.43 11.24 12.83
CA ALA A 636 -13.89 11.54 14.18
C ALA A 636 -12.74 12.05 15.07
N SER A 637 -11.57 11.40 14.99
CA SER A 637 -10.36 11.83 15.70
C SER A 637 -9.73 13.14 15.20
N LEU A 638 -10.26 13.73 14.11
CA LEU A 638 -9.91 15.08 13.64
C LEU A 638 -10.90 16.17 14.08
N ARG A 639 -12.07 15.81 14.61
CA ARG A 639 -13.19 16.73 14.79
C ARG A 639 -12.85 17.93 15.69
N ASP A 640 -12.16 17.70 16.80
CA ASP A 640 -11.77 18.74 17.75
C ASP A 640 -10.69 19.69 17.21
N GLN A 641 -9.87 19.26 16.25
CA GLN A 641 -8.92 20.15 15.58
C GLN A 641 -9.62 21.02 14.54
N VAL A 642 -10.49 20.41 13.72
CA VAL A 642 -11.30 21.11 12.73
C VAL A 642 -12.22 22.13 13.40
N GLN A 643 -12.92 21.76 14.48
CA GLN A 643 -13.76 22.67 15.27
C GLN A 643 -12.99 23.92 15.74
N ARG A 644 -11.76 23.76 16.25
CA ARG A 644 -10.93 24.88 16.70
C ARG A 644 -10.50 25.79 15.55
N ILE A 645 -10.11 25.24 14.40
CA ILE A 645 -9.73 26.03 13.21
C ILE A 645 -10.95 26.81 12.69
N LEU A 646 -12.13 26.18 12.61
CA LEU A 646 -13.37 26.86 12.23
C LEU A 646 -13.74 27.98 13.21
N GLN A 647 -13.51 27.79 14.52
CA GLN A 647 -13.74 28.81 15.53
C GLN A 647 -12.74 29.97 15.52
N SER A 648 -11.49 29.76 15.06
CA SER A 648 -10.49 30.82 14.99
C SER A 648 -10.48 31.61 13.68
N HIS A 649 -10.97 31.03 12.58
CA HIS A 649 -10.92 31.65 11.25
C HIS A 649 -12.28 32.10 10.68
N LEU A 650 -13.41 31.56 11.13
CA LEU A 650 -14.75 31.98 10.67
C LEU A 650 -15.47 32.83 11.72
N THR A 651 -16.03 33.97 11.27
CA THR A 651 -16.91 34.82 12.07
C THR A 651 -18.22 35.09 11.34
N PRO A 652 -19.40 34.73 11.90
CA PRO A 652 -19.58 33.87 13.07
C PRO A 652 -19.10 32.43 12.80
N ALA A 653 -18.57 31.78 13.84
CA ALA A 653 -18.18 30.38 13.77
C ALA A 653 -19.41 29.46 13.52
N PRO A 654 -19.28 28.41 12.70
CA PRO A 654 -20.41 27.54 12.36
C PRO A 654 -20.92 26.76 13.57
N SER A 655 -22.19 26.90 13.90
CA SER A 655 -22.85 26.16 15.00
C SER A 655 -23.13 24.70 14.64
N GLN A 656 -23.25 24.39 13.34
CA GLN A 656 -23.35 23.03 12.81
C GLN A 656 -22.54 22.93 11.50
N TRP A 657 -21.92 21.76 11.31
CA TRP A 657 -21.18 21.41 10.09
C TRP A 657 -21.02 19.89 10.01
N CYS A 658 -20.77 19.38 8.80
CA CYS A 658 -20.42 18.00 8.55
C CYS A 658 -19.26 17.90 7.57
N TYR A 659 -18.47 16.84 7.64
CA TYR A 659 -17.47 16.56 6.60
C TYR A 659 -18.15 16.21 5.26
N LEU A 660 -17.41 16.42 4.16
CA LEU A 660 -17.75 15.94 2.82
C LEU A 660 -16.72 14.90 2.37
N ASN A 661 -17.19 13.78 1.83
CA ASN A 661 -16.37 12.81 1.09
C ASN A 661 -16.85 12.72 -0.37
N VAL A 662 -16.12 12.04 -1.25
CA VAL A 662 -16.56 11.79 -2.64
C VAL A 662 -17.10 10.37 -2.78
N SER A 663 -18.27 10.25 -3.40
CA SER A 663 -18.89 8.96 -3.73
C SER A 663 -18.05 8.19 -4.75
N SER A 664 -17.68 6.94 -4.45
CA SER A 664 -16.84 6.07 -5.31
C SER A 664 -17.53 5.52 -6.57
N GLY A 665 -18.52 6.23 -7.12
CA GLY A 665 -19.27 5.86 -8.33
C GLY A 665 -18.98 6.78 -9.52
N GLU A 666 -19.52 6.44 -10.70
CA GLU A 666 -19.18 7.04 -12.02
C GLU A 666 -19.33 8.57 -12.15
N ARG A 667 -19.83 9.28 -11.14
CA ARG A 667 -20.04 10.74 -11.14
C ARG A 667 -19.20 11.51 -10.10
N ASN A 668 -18.41 10.85 -9.24
CA ASN A 668 -17.52 11.49 -8.25
C ASN A 668 -18.16 12.69 -7.49
N THR A 669 -19.40 12.56 -7.02
CA THR A 669 -20.14 13.63 -6.33
C THR A 669 -19.75 13.77 -4.86
N PHE A 670 -19.81 14.99 -4.30
CA PHE A 670 -19.56 15.21 -2.87
C PHE A 670 -20.77 14.81 -2.02
N ILE A 671 -20.59 13.80 -1.16
CA ILE A 671 -21.58 13.31 -0.20
C ILE A 671 -21.28 13.84 1.22
N ARG A 672 -22.34 14.17 1.96
CA ARG A 672 -22.25 14.54 3.39
C ARG A 672 -22.01 13.30 4.24
N ILE A 673 -21.03 13.36 5.13
CA ILE A 673 -20.74 12.31 6.11
C ILE A 673 -21.58 12.61 7.37
N HIS A 674 -22.33 11.64 7.87
CA HIS A 674 -23.03 11.80 9.15
C HIS A 674 -22.02 11.69 10.31
N PRO A 675 -22.18 12.42 11.44
CA PRO A 675 -21.29 12.30 12.60
C PRO A 675 -20.96 10.85 13.01
N ASP A 676 -21.97 9.98 13.07
CA ASP A 676 -21.81 8.56 13.45
C ASP A 676 -21.02 7.73 12.41
N GLN A 677 -20.72 8.27 11.23
CA GLN A 677 -19.93 7.65 10.18
C GLN A 677 -18.47 8.14 10.18
N GLU A 678 -18.14 9.19 10.94
CA GLU A 678 -16.81 9.80 10.96
C GLU A 678 -15.75 8.88 11.61
N GLU A 679 -16.16 7.91 12.43
CA GLU A 679 -15.27 6.86 12.92
C GLU A 679 -14.90 5.83 11.84
N LEU A 680 -15.74 5.70 10.81
CA LEU A 680 -15.65 4.68 9.77
C LEU A 680 -14.87 5.17 8.54
N VAL A 681 -15.01 6.46 8.21
CA VAL A 681 -14.25 7.09 7.12
C VAL A 681 -12.84 7.37 7.62
N LYS A 682 -11.86 6.62 7.10
CA LYS A 682 -10.46 6.84 7.46
C LYS A 682 -9.90 8.08 6.78
N VAL A 683 -8.94 8.73 7.43
CA VAL A 683 -8.21 9.86 6.83
C VAL A 683 -7.47 9.43 5.55
N GLN A 684 -7.12 8.14 5.43
CA GLN A 684 -6.49 7.53 4.27
C GLN A 684 -7.44 7.24 3.09
N ASP A 685 -8.76 7.35 3.30
CA ASP A 685 -9.79 7.03 2.30
C ASP A 685 -10.35 8.31 1.64
N LEU A 686 -9.74 9.46 1.92
CA LEU A 686 -10.09 10.76 1.35
C LEU A 686 -9.54 10.92 -0.09
N PRO A 687 -10.30 11.51 -1.02
CA PRO A 687 -9.92 11.68 -2.43
C PRO A 687 -8.96 12.85 -2.70
N SER A 688 -8.27 13.33 -1.67
CA SER A 688 -7.35 14.47 -1.71
C SER A 688 -6.54 14.63 -0.41
N ASP A 689 -5.46 15.40 -0.52
CA ASP A 689 -4.71 16.04 0.57
C ASP A 689 -5.48 17.17 1.29
N ALA A 690 -6.73 17.42 0.89
CA ALA A 690 -7.67 18.34 1.51
C ALA A 690 -8.88 17.62 2.11
N VAL A 691 -9.26 18.05 3.31
CA VAL A 691 -10.52 17.74 4.02
C VAL A 691 -11.53 18.83 3.68
N TYR A 692 -12.74 18.43 3.27
CA TYR A 692 -13.82 19.36 2.95
C TYR A 692 -14.88 19.33 4.05
N VAL A 693 -15.36 20.51 4.45
CA VAL A 693 -16.42 20.71 5.46
C VAL A 693 -17.54 21.55 4.88
N LEU A 694 -18.77 21.09 5.04
CA LEU A 694 -19.98 21.83 4.69
C LEU A 694 -20.46 22.66 5.89
N LYS A 695 -20.58 23.97 5.71
CA LYS A 695 -21.26 24.86 6.66
C LYS A 695 -22.76 24.58 6.64
N LEU A 696 -23.34 24.16 7.77
CA LEU A 696 -24.78 23.97 7.92
C LEU A 696 -25.36 25.17 8.66
N GLU A 697 -25.93 26.13 7.92
CA GLU A 697 -26.49 27.34 8.53
C GLU A 697 -27.85 27.09 9.19
N CYS A 698 -28.06 27.71 10.34
CA CYS A 698 -29.33 27.66 11.06
C CYS A 698 -30.33 28.63 10.41
N MET A 699 -31.27 28.09 9.62
CA MET A 699 -32.39 28.83 9.04
C MET A 699 -33.13 29.66 10.10
N ARG A 700 -32.94 30.99 10.08
CA ARG A 700 -33.72 31.95 10.86
C ARG A 700 -34.09 33.16 10.01
N SER A 701 -35.33 33.62 10.20
CA SER A 701 -35.91 34.86 9.65
C SER A 701 -35.99 34.97 8.11
N ALA A 702 -37.01 34.32 7.54
CA ALA A 702 -37.83 34.92 6.49
C ALA A 702 -39.30 34.88 6.95
N SER A 703 -39.86 36.03 7.33
CA SER A 703 -41.26 36.15 7.74
C SER A 703 -42.12 36.44 6.51
N GLY A 704 -43.19 35.66 6.29
CA GLY A 704 -43.84 35.60 4.96
C GLY A 704 -45.27 35.07 4.94
N THR A 705 -46.14 35.58 5.82
CA THR A 705 -47.61 35.58 5.67
C THR A 705 -48.34 34.23 5.61
N LEU A 706 -49.00 33.86 6.71
CA LEU A 706 -50.26 33.10 6.69
C LEU A 706 -51.11 33.56 7.88
N SER A 707 -52.38 33.89 7.65
CA SER A 707 -53.25 34.56 8.63
C SER A 707 -54.56 33.83 8.86
N LEU A 708 -54.92 33.65 10.14
CA LEU A 708 -56.17 33.06 10.65
C LEU A 708 -56.26 31.54 10.35
N ILE A 709 -56.92 30.70 11.15
CA ILE A 709 -58.10 30.91 12.02
C ILE A 709 -57.84 30.41 13.47
N SER A 710 -58.69 30.87 14.40
CA SER A 710 -58.77 30.53 15.84
C SER A 710 -58.62 29.03 16.17
N GLY A 711 -58.13 28.64 17.37
CA GLY A 711 -57.73 29.43 18.55
C GLY A 711 -58.37 28.91 19.85
N ILE A 712 -57.65 29.04 20.97
CA ILE A 712 -58.10 29.03 22.39
C ILE A 712 -56.84 29.30 23.24
N ASP A 713 -56.85 30.37 24.03
CA ASP A 713 -55.82 30.70 25.02
C ASP A 713 -56.29 30.30 26.43
N ILE A 714 -55.41 29.72 27.26
CA ILE A 714 -55.41 29.91 28.74
C ILE A 714 -53.93 29.98 29.22
N GLU A 715 -53.71 30.81 30.25
CA GLU A 715 -52.46 31.36 30.79
C GLU A 715 -51.49 30.40 31.52
N PRO A 716 -50.26 30.86 31.90
CA PRO A 716 -49.17 30.01 32.40
C PRO A 716 -48.87 30.11 33.91
N ALA A 717 -48.24 29.05 34.45
CA ALA A 717 -47.47 28.98 35.71
C ALA A 717 -48.31 29.14 37.02
N PRO A 718 -47.85 28.69 38.23
CA PRO A 718 -46.52 28.98 38.79
C PRO A 718 -45.80 27.80 39.51
N GLU A 719 -44.73 28.17 40.20
CA GLU A 719 -43.79 27.38 41.00
C GLU A 719 -44.44 26.69 42.24
N HIS A 720 -43.89 25.56 42.72
CA HIS A 720 -43.11 25.54 43.99
C HIS A 720 -42.55 24.15 44.41
N GLN A 721 -41.30 24.16 44.87
CA GLN A 721 -40.71 23.42 46.00
C GLN A 721 -41.04 21.94 46.34
N GLN A 722 -40.01 21.08 46.17
CA GLN A 722 -39.25 20.39 47.24
C GLN A 722 -39.82 19.17 48.04
N VAL A 723 -38.88 18.25 48.36
CA VAL A 723 -38.75 17.40 49.58
C VAL A 723 -39.26 15.92 49.61
N THR A 724 -38.36 15.03 50.07
CA THR A 724 -38.45 13.62 50.55
C THR A 724 -38.92 12.45 49.67
N SER A 725 -37.95 11.58 49.38
CA SER A 725 -37.95 10.11 49.54
C SER A 725 -39.12 9.39 50.23
N SER A 726 -39.50 8.20 49.72
CA SER A 726 -39.19 6.89 50.35
C SER A 726 -39.72 5.68 49.54
N ASP A 727 -39.34 4.46 49.94
CA ASP A 727 -39.56 3.19 49.24
C ASP A 727 -41.02 2.76 49.05
N SER A 728 -41.35 2.16 47.90
CA SER A 728 -42.23 0.97 47.86
C SER A 728 -42.13 0.12 46.58
N ARG A 729 -41.44 -1.02 46.69
CA ARG A 729 -41.88 -2.37 46.30
C ARG A 729 -42.93 -2.52 45.17
N GLU A 730 -42.50 -3.08 44.04
CA GLU A 730 -43.34 -3.92 43.16
C GLU A 730 -43.78 -5.19 43.94
N SER A 731 -44.84 -5.97 43.64
CA SER A 731 -45.65 -6.23 42.42
C SER A 731 -47.05 -6.80 42.86
N PRO A 732 -47.89 -7.42 41.99
CA PRO A 732 -48.55 -6.96 40.76
C PRO A 732 -50.11 -7.10 40.84
N LEU A 733 -50.86 -6.86 39.75
CA LEU A 733 -51.87 -7.80 39.13
C LEU A 733 -52.98 -7.13 38.25
N VAL A 734 -52.91 -7.37 36.92
CA VAL A 734 -54.03 -7.74 35.99
C VAL A 734 -55.17 -6.73 35.67
N ILE A 735 -55.93 -7.03 34.59
CA ILE A 735 -57.27 -6.53 34.14
C ILE A 735 -57.23 -5.36 33.11
N ARG A 736 -57.87 -5.42 31.91
CA ARG A 736 -58.55 -6.50 31.13
C ARG A 736 -58.87 -6.04 29.67
N VAL A 737 -59.00 -7.00 28.74
CA VAL A 737 -60.03 -7.10 27.63
C VAL A 737 -60.07 -5.98 26.56
N SER A 738 -59.99 -6.28 25.26
CA SER A 738 -61.16 -6.77 24.50
C SER A 738 -60.86 -7.59 23.24
N ASN A 739 -61.61 -8.68 23.06
CA ASN A 739 -61.70 -9.44 21.79
C ASN A 739 -62.89 -8.95 20.94
N ARG A 740 -62.75 -9.00 19.61
CA ARG A 740 -63.78 -9.47 18.67
C ARG A 740 -63.07 -10.40 17.67
N ALA A 741 -63.30 -11.71 17.67
CA ALA A 741 -64.54 -12.44 17.30
C ALA A 741 -64.75 -12.49 15.77
N GLY A 742 -64.81 -13.67 15.12
CA GLY A 742 -64.56 -15.03 15.63
C GLY A 742 -65.10 -16.14 14.72
N ASN A 743 -65.01 -17.39 15.20
CA ASN A 743 -65.75 -18.59 14.74
C ASN A 743 -65.46 -19.13 13.30
N THR A 744 -65.52 -20.44 13.00
CA THR A 744 -65.60 -21.65 13.84
C THR A 744 -65.10 -22.89 13.06
N VAL A 745 -64.25 -23.69 13.71
CA VAL A 745 -64.40 -25.14 13.95
C VAL A 745 -65.09 -26.01 12.86
N ASN A 746 -64.33 -26.92 12.23
CA ASN A 746 -64.49 -28.36 12.51
C ASN A 746 -63.32 -29.22 11.97
N SER A 747 -63.22 -30.45 12.49
CA SER A 747 -62.25 -31.51 12.12
C SER A 747 -62.80 -32.47 11.05
N ILE A 748 -61.93 -33.29 10.44
CA ILE A 748 -62.09 -34.78 10.33
C ILE A 748 -60.89 -35.46 9.62
N ASP A 749 -60.42 -36.55 10.22
CA ASP A 749 -59.68 -37.75 9.75
C ASP A 749 -58.52 -37.75 8.72
N ASN A 750 -57.59 -38.67 8.99
CA ASN A 750 -56.57 -39.17 8.07
C ASN A 750 -57.17 -39.86 6.83
N LYS A 751 -56.48 -39.79 5.69
CA LYS A 751 -56.39 -40.94 4.76
C LYS A 751 -55.19 -40.90 3.80
N ASP A 752 -54.47 -42.02 3.82
CA ASP A 752 -53.67 -42.68 2.79
C ASP A 752 -52.71 -41.91 1.86
N ASN A 753 -51.51 -42.49 1.75
CA ASN A 753 -50.48 -42.11 0.79
C ASN A 753 -50.98 -42.12 -0.66
N LYS A 754 -50.68 -41.06 -1.41
CA LYS A 754 -50.37 -41.19 -2.83
C LYS A 754 -49.26 -40.24 -3.25
N ILE A 755 -48.07 -40.80 -3.47
CA ILE A 755 -46.94 -40.07 -4.04
C ILE A 755 -47.32 -39.71 -5.48
N GLN A 756 -47.62 -38.43 -5.73
CA GLN A 756 -47.51 -37.87 -7.07
C GLN A 756 -46.06 -37.45 -7.28
N SER A 757 -45.41 -38.06 -8.26
CA SER A 757 -44.08 -37.66 -8.70
C SER A 757 -44.17 -36.35 -9.48
N ILE A 758 -44.11 -35.22 -8.78
CA ILE A 758 -43.92 -33.91 -9.40
C ILE A 758 -42.67 -34.01 -10.27
N THR A 759 -42.82 -33.73 -11.55
CA THR A 759 -41.71 -33.82 -12.49
C THR A 759 -40.77 -32.63 -12.32
N LYS A 760 -39.47 -32.81 -12.64
CA LYS A 760 -38.48 -31.73 -12.50
C LYS A 760 -38.78 -30.50 -13.36
N ASP A 761 -39.67 -30.63 -14.34
CA ASP A 761 -40.00 -29.58 -15.29
C ASP A 761 -41.22 -28.75 -14.83
N GLU A 762 -42.10 -29.30 -13.99
CA GLU A 762 -43.15 -28.52 -13.32
C GLU A 762 -42.54 -27.55 -12.29
N VAL A 763 -41.58 -28.01 -11.48
CA VAL A 763 -40.87 -27.17 -10.49
C VAL A 763 -40.15 -25.99 -11.18
N LYS A 764 -39.44 -26.24 -12.29
CA LYS A 764 -38.82 -25.19 -13.11
C LYS A 764 -39.83 -24.17 -13.62
N SER A 765 -41.01 -24.62 -14.07
CA SER A 765 -42.04 -23.71 -14.59
C SER A 765 -42.57 -22.73 -13.54
N SER A 766 -42.51 -23.09 -12.25
CA SER A 766 -42.77 -22.17 -11.13
C SER A 766 -41.55 -21.30 -10.76
N GLU A 767 -40.33 -21.85 -10.74
CA GLU A 767 -39.11 -21.09 -10.43
C GLU A 767 -38.82 -19.99 -11.47
N GLU A 768 -39.00 -20.28 -12.76
CA GLU A 768 -38.80 -19.31 -13.84
C GLU A 768 -39.88 -18.20 -13.81
N LYS A 769 -41.09 -18.52 -13.35
CA LYS A 769 -42.20 -17.57 -13.26
C LYS A 769 -42.04 -16.60 -12.08
N ASN A 770 -41.63 -17.10 -10.91
CA ASN A 770 -41.36 -16.24 -9.75
C ASN A 770 -40.20 -15.26 -10.02
N LYS A 771 -39.12 -15.71 -10.67
CA LYS A 771 -38.01 -14.84 -11.11
C LYS A 771 -38.42 -13.81 -12.15
N SER A 772 -39.40 -14.14 -13.00
CA SER A 772 -39.97 -13.18 -13.96
C SER A 772 -40.73 -12.04 -13.27
N GLU A 773 -41.38 -12.28 -12.13
CA GLU A 773 -42.11 -11.27 -11.37
C GLU A 773 -41.15 -10.44 -10.50
N LEU A 774 -40.22 -11.08 -9.79
CA LEU A 774 -39.19 -10.39 -8.99
C LEU A 774 -38.30 -9.46 -9.83
N SER A 775 -38.04 -9.77 -11.10
CA SER A 775 -37.21 -8.94 -11.99
C SER A 775 -37.87 -7.63 -12.45
N GLN A 776 -39.15 -7.41 -12.15
CA GLN A 776 -39.90 -6.19 -12.52
C GLN A 776 -40.11 -5.23 -11.34
N LEU A 777 -39.77 -5.65 -10.12
CA LEU A 777 -39.96 -4.85 -8.91
C LEU A 777 -38.84 -3.82 -8.72
N ASN A 778 -39.18 -2.70 -8.10
CA ASN A 778 -38.21 -1.69 -7.70
C ASN A 778 -37.50 -2.09 -6.38
N LYS A 779 -36.37 -1.45 -6.08
CA LYS A 779 -35.53 -1.80 -4.93
C LYS A 779 -36.27 -1.72 -3.58
N GLY A 780 -37.20 -0.78 -3.39
CA GLY A 780 -37.98 -0.68 -2.16
C GLY A 780 -38.97 -1.84 -1.99
N GLU A 781 -39.62 -2.28 -3.07
CA GLU A 781 -40.52 -3.44 -3.06
C GLU A 781 -39.76 -4.74 -2.75
N LEU A 782 -38.54 -4.88 -3.28
CA LEU A 782 -37.66 -6.02 -2.97
C LEU A 782 -37.18 -6.00 -1.51
N GLU A 783 -36.89 -4.83 -0.94
CA GLU A 783 -36.53 -4.70 0.47
C GLU A 783 -37.73 -4.98 1.40
N GLU A 784 -38.95 -4.56 1.05
CA GLU A 784 -40.17 -4.95 1.78
C GLU A 784 -40.45 -6.46 1.70
N LEU A 785 -40.27 -7.08 0.53
CA LEU A 785 -40.38 -8.53 0.38
C LEU A 785 -39.32 -9.29 1.19
N LEU A 786 -38.11 -8.74 1.35
CA LEU A 786 -37.07 -9.29 2.21
C LEU A 786 -37.50 -9.26 3.68
N PHE A 787 -38.05 -8.15 4.17
CA PHE A 787 -38.59 -8.07 5.54
C PHE A 787 -39.71 -9.07 5.79
N ASN A 788 -40.61 -9.25 4.82
CA ASN A 788 -41.69 -10.24 4.91
C ASN A 788 -41.15 -11.68 4.90
N ALA A 789 -40.24 -12.04 3.99
CA ALA A 789 -39.62 -13.36 3.96
C ALA A 789 -38.83 -13.68 5.26
N CYS A 790 -38.15 -12.69 5.84
CA CYS A 790 -37.47 -12.79 7.14
C CYS A 790 -38.44 -12.87 8.33
N SER A 791 -39.66 -12.33 8.21
CA SER A 791 -40.74 -12.47 9.21
C SER A 791 -41.41 -13.84 9.16
N GLU A 792 -41.58 -14.40 7.95
CA GLU A 792 -42.11 -15.74 7.68
C GLU A 792 -41.11 -16.86 8.00
N GLY A 793 -39.80 -16.58 7.88
CA GLY A 793 -38.73 -17.57 8.03
C GLY A 793 -38.39 -18.32 6.75
N ASN A 794 -38.83 -17.81 5.59
CA ASN A 794 -38.68 -18.44 4.29
C ASN A 794 -37.26 -18.23 3.73
N LEU A 795 -36.34 -19.14 4.06
CA LEU A 795 -34.95 -19.08 3.62
C LEU A 795 -34.79 -19.08 2.09
N GLU A 796 -35.58 -19.87 1.38
CA GLU A 796 -35.49 -19.99 -0.09
C GLU A 796 -35.83 -18.65 -0.76
N LYS A 797 -36.88 -17.97 -0.28
CA LYS A 797 -37.26 -16.63 -0.77
C LYS A 797 -36.26 -15.54 -0.38
N VAL A 798 -35.64 -15.62 0.81
CA VAL A 798 -34.53 -14.73 1.20
C VAL A 798 -33.32 -14.92 0.27
N GLN A 799 -32.98 -16.18 -0.06
CA GLN A 799 -31.91 -16.50 -0.99
C GLN A 799 -32.21 -16.03 -2.42
N GLU A 800 -33.45 -16.20 -2.88
CA GLU A 800 -33.89 -15.72 -4.19
C GLU A 800 -33.81 -14.19 -4.31
N ILE A 801 -34.35 -13.45 -3.34
CA ILE A 801 -34.30 -11.98 -3.31
C ILE A 801 -32.84 -11.48 -3.28
N HIS A 802 -31.94 -12.16 -2.54
CA HIS A 802 -30.53 -11.80 -2.50
C HIS A 802 -29.83 -11.90 -3.87
N THR A 803 -30.33 -12.71 -4.82
CA THR A 803 -29.76 -12.77 -6.18
C THR A 803 -29.96 -11.49 -7.01
N PHE A 804 -30.80 -10.56 -6.55
CA PHE A 804 -31.09 -9.28 -7.21
C PHE A 804 -30.31 -8.09 -6.59
N ASP A 805 -29.15 -8.34 -5.94
CA ASP A 805 -28.27 -7.31 -5.33
C ASP A 805 -28.97 -6.42 -4.28
N VAL A 806 -29.92 -7.03 -3.56
CA VAL A 806 -30.70 -6.39 -2.48
C VAL A 806 -29.86 -6.31 -1.21
N ASN A 807 -29.87 -5.16 -0.55
CA ASN A 807 -29.11 -4.96 0.68
C ASN A 807 -29.71 -5.77 1.83
N LEU A 808 -29.06 -6.89 2.21
CA LEU A 808 -29.54 -7.73 3.32
C LEU A 808 -29.57 -7.03 4.69
N TYR A 809 -28.80 -5.95 4.86
CA TYR A 809 -28.80 -5.08 6.03
C TYR A 809 -29.46 -3.72 5.74
N CYS A 810 -30.44 -3.68 4.82
CA CYS A 810 -31.39 -2.59 4.74
C CYS A 810 -32.09 -2.36 6.10
N VAL A 811 -32.73 -1.20 6.26
CA VAL A 811 -33.45 -0.85 7.49
C VAL A 811 -34.85 -0.39 7.16
N ASP A 812 -35.82 -0.76 8.01
CA ASP A 812 -37.17 -0.23 7.92
C ASP A 812 -37.27 1.19 8.48
N THR A 813 -38.47 1.77 8.45
CA THR A 813 -38.78 3.11 9.00
C THR A 813 -38.51 3.26 10.50
N LEU A 814 -38.17 2.17 11.20
CA LEU A 814 -37.87 2.10 12.63
C LEU A 814 -36.38 1.76 12.88
N ASN A 815 -35.54 1.83 11.85
CA ASN A 815 -34.13 1.45 11.83
C ASN A 815 -33.84 -0.03 12.16
N ARG A 816 -34.83 -0.92 11.99
CA ARG A 816 -34.67 -2.35 12.22
C ARG A 816 -34.16 -3.03 10.96
N THR A 817 -33.07 -3.78 11.05
CA THR A 817 -32.60 -4.64 9.95
C THR A 817 -33.40 -5.95 9.86
N PRO A 818 -33.38 -6.67 8.72
CA PRO A 818 -33.96 -8.02 8.63
C PRO A 818 -33.51 -8.97 9.74
N LEU A 819 -32.28 -8.82 10.25
CA LEU A 819 -31.75 -9.60 11.37
C LEU A 819 -32.47 -9.29 12.71
N HIS A 820 -33.02 -8.09 12.92
CA HIS A 820 -33.86 -7.77 14.08
C HIS A 820 -35.21 -8.51 14.02
N ILE A 821 -35.86 -8.48 12.86
CA ILE A 821 -37.14 -9.19 12.62
C ILE A 821 -36.93 -10.70 12.80
N THR A 822 -35.88 -11.24 12.19
CA THR A 822 -35.52 -12.66 12.29
C THR A 822 -35.20 -13.08 13.73
N SER A 823 -34.49 -12.22 14.48
CA SER A 823 -34.19 -12.42 15.91
C SER A 823 -35.41 -12.35 16.82
N SER A 824 -36.41 -11.54 16.46
CA SER A 824 -37.71 -11.49 17.15
C SER A 824 -38.52 -12.77 16.91
N LYS A 825 -38.56 -13.26 15.66
CA LYS A 825 -39.34 -14.43 15.27
C LYS A 825 -38.70 -15.78 15.64
N GLY A 826 -37.40 -15.82 15.93
CA GLY A 826 -36.67 -17.05 16.29
C GLY A 826 -36.22 -17.89 15.08
N HIS A 827 -36.29 -17.35 13.86
CA HIS A 827 -36.04 -18.07 12.60
C HIS A 827 -34.56 -18.39 12.38
N ARG A 828 -34.06 -19.40 13.09
CA ARG A 828 -32.64 -19.77 13.17
C ARG A 828 -31.94 -19.92 11.80
N GLN A 829 -32.59 -20.51 10.80
CA GLN A 829 -31.96 -20.76 9.49
C GLN A 829 -31.75 -19.47 8.70
N VAL A 830 -32.76 -18.59 8.66
CA VAL A 830 -32.62 -17.24 8.11
C VAL A 830 -31.62 -16.42 8.92
N ALA A 831 -31.62 -16.51 10.25
CA ALA A 831 -30.67 -15.77 11.09
C ALA A 831 -29.22 -16.17 10.82
N GLN A 832 -28.95 -17.47 10.63
CA GLN A 832 -27.64 -17.97 10.22
C GLN A 832 -27.25 -17.42 8.84
N TYR A 833 -28.16 -17.51 7.85
CA TYR A 833 -27.90 -17.00 6.49
C TYR A 833 -27.65 -15.48 6.45
N LEU A 834 -28.41 -14.68 7.19
CA LEU A 834 -28.16 -13.25 7.32
C LEU A 834 -26.81 -12.98 8.00
N ILE A 835 -26.51 -13.64 9.13
CA ILE A 835 -25.22 -13.48 9.82
C ILE A 835 -24.03 -13.85 8.93
N ASP A 836 -24.13 -14.90 8.11
CA ASP A 836 -23.06 -15.33 7.20
C ASP A 836 -22.84 -14.39 6.00
N ASN A 837 -23.78 -13.47 5.72
CA ASN A 837 -23.72 -12.49 4.63
C ASN A 837 -23.70 -11.02 5.11
N TYR A 838 -23.86 -10.76 6.42
CA TYR A 838 -23.78 -9.42 7.00
C TYR A 838 -22.32 -8.99 7.16
N PRO A 839 -21.96 -7.73 6.83
CA PRO A 839 -20.71 -7.16 7.31
C PRO A 839 -20.79 -7.04 8.84
N LEU A 840 -19.70 -7.29 9.56
CA LEU A 840 -19.70 -7.35 11.03
C LEU A 840 -20.29 -6.09 11.70
N ILE A 841 -20.12 -4.91 11.08
CA ILE A 841 -20.67 -3.63 11.53
C ILE A 841 -22.21 -3.57 11.53
N ALA A 842 -22.89 -4.36 10.69
CA ALA A 842 -24.34 -4.38 10.58
C ALA A 842 -25.04 -5.25 11.65
N ILE A 843 -24.27 -6.01 12.44
CA ILE A 843 -24.79 -6.94 13.45
C ILE A 843 -25.29 -6.19 14.70
N ASP A 844 -24.61 -5.10 15.06
CA ASP A 844 -24.86 -4.30 16.26
C ASP A 844 -25.59 -2.97 15.97
N ILE A 845 -26.21 -2.83 14.79
CA ILE A 845 -27.16 -1.73 14.52
C ILE A 845 -28.27 -1.74 15.58
N GLN A 846 -28.64 -0.56 16.08
CA GLN A 846 -29.70 -0.37 17.07
C GLN A 846 -30.97 0.20 16.43
N ASP A 847 -32.14 -0.32 16.82
CA ASP A 847 -33.44 0.23 16.39
C ASP A 847 -33.72 1.65 16.96
N ASN A 848 -34.61 2.41 16.33
CA ASN A 848 -34.91 3.79 16.73
C ASN A 848 -36.00 3.94 17.81
N ILE A 849 -36.75 2.89 18.15
CA ILE A 849 -37.76 2.93 19.22
C ILE A 849 -37.11 2.61 20.57
N LEU A 850 -36.39 1.49 20.66
CA LEU A 850 -35.89 0.94 21.93
C LEU A 850 -34.37 0.88 22.03
N LYS A 851 -33.62 1.25 20.98
CA LYS A 851 -32.15 1.11 20.88
C LYS A 851 -31.67 -0.32 21.15
N GLU A 852 -32.49 -1.31 20.83
CA GLU A 852 -32.11 -2.71 20.87
C GLU A 852 -31.32 -3.08 19.62
N THR A 853 -30.26 -3.86 19.82
CA THR A 853 -29.64 -4.65 18.73
C THR A 853 -30.38 -5.97 18.54
N ALA A 854 -30.10 -6.67 17.44
CA ALA A 854 -30.59 -8.03 17.22
C ALA A 854 -30.32 -8.99 18.42
N LEU A 855 -29.21 -8.80 19.15
CA LEU A 855 -28.87 -9.59 20.34
C LEU A 855 -29.76 -9.28 21.56
N HIS A 856 -30.15 -8.02 21.75
CA HIS A 856 -31.12 -7.63 22.80
C HIS A 856 -32.48 -8.27 22.56
N ILE A 857 -32.96 -8.23 21.31
CA ILE A 857 -34.21 -8.86 20.89
C ILE A 857 -34.12 -10.38 21.07
N ALA A 858 -33.08 -11.03 20.51
CA ALA A 858 -32.90 -12.48 20.65
C ALA A 858 -32.83 -12.92 22.12
N ALA A 859 -32.17 -12.14 22.98
CA ALA A 859 -32.05 -12.42 24.40
C ALA A 859 -33.40 -12.29 25.13
N SER A 860 -34.16 -11.22 24.90
CA SER A 860 -35.48 -11.02 25.53
C SER A 860 -36.52 -12.04 25.06
N MET A 861 -36.41 -12.54 23.82
CA MET A 861 -37.25 -13.63 23.30
C MET A 861 -36.80 -15.05 23.71
N GLY A 862 -35.69 -15.19 24.46
CA GLY A 862 -35.18 -16.50 24.88
C GLY A 862 -34.54 -17.34 23.76
N ASN A 863 -34.20 -16.72 22.63
CA ASN A 863 -33.72 -17.39 21.41
C ASN A 863 -32.25 -17.86 21.54
N ARG A 864 -32.00 -18.83 22.42
CA ARG A 864 -30.69 -19.45 22.75
C ARG A 864 -29.80 -19.71 21.54
N SER A 865 -30.37 -20.16 20.43
CA SER A 865 -29.66 -20.45 19.18
C SER A 865 -29.15 -19.16 18.52
N ILE A 866 -30.00 -18.14 18.39
CA ILE A 866 -29.66 -16.86 17.77
C ILE A 866 -28.67 -16.08 18.63
N CYS A 867 -28.85 -16.02 19.96
CA CYS A 867 -27.85 -15.41 20.85
C CYS A 867 -26.46 -16.05 20.68
N LYS A 868 -26.39 -17.39 20.54
CA LYS A 868 -25.12 -18.11 20.32
C LYS A 868 -24.53 -17.92 18.91
N MET A 869 -25.35 -17.57 17.91
CA MET A 869 -24.85 -17.23 16.57
C MET A 869 -24.33 -15.80 16.54
N LEU A 870 -25.06 -14.84 17.12
CA LEU A 870 -24.66 -13.44 17.23
C LEU A 870 -23.37 -13.25 18.05
N ILE A 871 -23.23 -13.93 19.21
CA ILE A 871 -22.00 -13.89 20.01
C ILE A 871 -20.80 -14.50 19.25
N LYS A 872 -21.02 -15.54 18.44
CA LYS A 872 -19.98 -16.10 17.56
C LYS A 872 -19.59 -15.15 16.44
N ALA A 873 -20.52 -14.33 15.97
CA ALA A 873 -20.31 -13.26 15.01
C ALA A 873 -19.90 -11.93 15.65
N HIS A 874 -19.37 -11.97 16.88
CA HIS A 874 -18.78 -10.84 17.62
C HIS A 874 -19.74 -9.70 18.01
N SER A 875 -21.07 -9.92 18.02
CA SER A 875 -22.05 -8.96 18.53
C SER A 875 -21.76 -8.55 19.98
N SER A 876 -21.83 -7.25 20.25
CA SER A 876 -21.46 -6.63 21.52
C SER A 876 -22.47 -6.90 22.63
N LEU A 877 -21.96 -7.39 23.76
CA LEU A 877 -22.75 -7.66 24.97
C LEU A 877 -22.82 -6.46 25.92
N ILE A 878 -22.18 -5.35 25.56
CA ILE A 878 -22.08 -4.12 26.38
C ILE A 878 -22.71 -2.89 25.71
N LEU A 879 -23.44 -3.06 24.61
CA LEU A 879 -24.33 -2.00 24.13
C LEU A 879 -25.57 -1.94 25.03
N HIS A 880 -26.12 -0.74 25.19
CA HIS A 880 -27.22 -0.45 26.11
C HIS A 880 -28.48 -0.04 25.33
N ASP A 881 -29.63 -0.56 25.75
CA ASP A 881 -30.93 -0.15 25.22
C ASP A 881 -31.40 1.20 25.78
N SER A 882 -32.53 1.70 25.28
CA SER A 882 -33.22 2.95 25.70
C SER A 882 -33.58 3.04 27.20
N LYS A 883 -33.39 1.97 27.98
CA LYS A 883 -33.56 1.94 29.44
C LYS A 883 -32.27 1.52 30.16
N ASP A 884 -31.12 1.76 29.51
CA ASP A 884 -29.77 1.46 29.99
C ASP A 884 -29.48 -0.04 30.23
N ARG A 885 -30.15 -0.94 29.49
CA ARG A 885 -30.02 -2.40 29.69
C ARG A 885 -29.20 -3.08 28.61
N THR A 886 -28.23 -3.91 29.02
CA THR A 886 -27.47 -4.82 28.14
C THR A 886 -28.31 -6.02 27.67
N PRO A 887 -27.85 -6.82 26.68
CA PRO A 887 -28.54 -8.05 26.27
C PRO A 887 -28.71 -9.08 27.39
N TYR A 888 -27.76 -9.16 28.34
CA TYR A 888 -27.92 -9.98 29.55
C TYR A 888 -29.08 -9.47 30.42
N GLN A 889 -29.16 -8.16 30.67
CA GLN A 889 -30.27 -7.59 31.45
C GLN A 889 -31.62 -7.74 30.74
N ARG A 890 -31.64 -7.68 29.39
CA ARG A 890 -32.81 -8.04 28.57
C ARG A 890 -33.18 -9.52 28.65
N SER A 891 -32.22 -10.44 28.78
CA SER A 891 -32.49 -11.88 28.83
C SER A 891 -33.36 -12.30 30.02
N LYS A 892 -33.36 -11.53 31.11
CA LYS A 892 -34.21 -11.77 32.29
C LYS A 892 -35.71 -11.79 31.97
N LEU A 893 -36.12 -11.10 30.90
CA LEU A 893 -37.51 -11.10 30.42
C LEU A 893 -37.94 -12.46 29.84
N SER A 894 -36.99 -13.28 29.37
CA SER A 894 -37.27 -14.58 28.76
C SER A 894 -37.51 -15.72 29.77
N SER A 895 -37.32 -15.46 31.08
CA SER A 895 -37.30 -16.47 32.16
C SER A 895 -36.26 -17.60 31.98
N ASP A 896 -35.33 -17.49 31.03
CA ASP A 896 -34.33 -18.51 30.75
C ASP A 896 -33.03 -18.29 31.54
N PHE A 897 -33.00 -18.80 32.77
CA PHE A 897 -31.83 -18.71 33.65
C PHE A 897 -30.52 -19.31 33.04
N SER A 898 -30.64 -20.24 32.10
CA SER A 898 -29.46 -20.81 31.41
C SER A 898 -28.91 -19.88 30.34
N LEU A 899 -29.77 -19.14 29.64
CA LEU A 899 -29.37 -18.08 28.71
C LEU A 899 -28.87 -16.85 29.47
N GLU A 900 -29.53 -16.48 30.57
CA GLU A 900 -29.08 -15.41 31.47
C GLU A 900 -27.65 -15.67 31.97
N THR A 901 -27.40 -16.84 32.56
CA THR A 901 -26.08 -17.24 33.07
C THR A 901 -25.02 -17.26 31.95
N TYR A 902 -25.43 -17.61 30.72
CA TYR A 902 -24.54 -17.65 29.56
C TYR A 902 -24.16 -16.25 29.08
N LEU A 903 -25.14 -15.35 28.92
CA LEU A 903 -24.93 -13.96 28.51
C LEU A 903 -24.12 -13.19 29.56
N TRP A 904 -24.44 -13.35 30.85
CA TRP A 904 -23.69 -12.73 31.94
C TRP A 904 -22.19 -13.07 31.90
N LYS A 905 -21.84 -14.37 31.78
CA LYS A 905 -20.45 -14.82 31.72
C LYS A 905 -19.70 -14.25 30.51
N HIS A 906 -20.38 -14.13 29.37
CA HIS A 906 -19.79 -13.52 28.18
C HIS A 906 -19.66 -11.99 28.29
N GLU A 907 -20.62 -11.30 28.89
CA GLU A 907 -20.56 -9.86 29.15
C GLU A 907 -19.41 -9.49 30.12
N GLN A 908 -19.29 -10.19 31.25
CA GLN A 908 -18.19 -9.95 32.20
C GLN A 908 -16.82 -10.20 31.53
N HIS A 909 -16.73 -11.21 30.66
CA HIS A 909 -15.50 -11.47 29.88
C HIS A 909 -15.22 -10.39 28.81
N GLN A 910 -16.22 -9.60 28.39
CA GLN A 910 -16.03 -8.43 27.53
C GLN A 910 -15.65 -7.18 28.35
N ARG A 911 -16.36 -6.89 29.45
CA ARG A 911 -16.05 -5.78 30.37
C ARG A 911 -14.61 -5.83 30.89
N ASN A 912 -14.18 -6.98 31.42
CA ASN A 912 -12.83 -7.11 31.99
C ASN A 912 -11.71 -6.85 30.98
N LYS A 913 -11.92 -7.08 29.67
CA LYS A 913 -10.92 -6.76 28.63
C LYS A 913 -10.75 -5.25 28.44
N LEU A 914 -11.82 -4.48 28.66
CA LEU A 914 -11.81 -3.03 28.52
C LEU A 914 -11.20 -2.38 29.77
N GLU A 915 -11.50 -2.89 30.96
CA GLU A 915 -10.88 -2.42 32.22
C GLU A 915 -9.37 -2.70 32.27
N PHE A 916 -8.87 -3.78 31.67
CA PHE A 916 -7.43 -4.02 31.47
C PHE A 916 -6.82 -3.27 30.26
N SER A 917 -7.56 -2.34 29.65
CA SER A 917 -7.11 -1.48 28.53
C SER A 917 -7.09 0.02 28.89
N ILE A 918 -7.20 0.35 30.19
CA ILE A 918 -7.13 1.71 30.76
C ILE A 918 -5.92 1.79 31.71
#